data_AF-A0A158QEU3-F1
#
_entry.id   AF-A0A158QEU3-F1
#
_cell.length_a   1.000
_cell.length_b   1.000
_cell.length_c   1.000
_cell.angle_alpha   90.00
_cell.angle_beta   90.00
_cell.angle_gamma   90.00
#
_symmetry.space_group_name_H-M   'P 1'
#
loop_
_entity.id
_entity.type
_entity.pdbx_description
1 polymer ?
#
loop_
_entity_poly.entity_id
_entity_poly.type
_entity_poly.pdbx_seq_one_letter_code
_entity_poly.pdbx_strand_id
1 'polypeptide(L)'
;MLKSLTIVVSYIFFSLLPRFMSSNVGNYLETQLSEKANLIFDNIKNGYDLQRLQFWSLSRYGLVNDNVRQKAWPLLSGLKSVDSVNSHDLEKLLEHPQARQVELDVRRMGSMIPEDFSPEEKERLVVETKRLVLSILAEYPDLHYYQGFHDICYTCLSVLGPDNAFAVVKQLVPKHFTVFMQKTMDPTSETLQLVFVLLQMTSPEIWSRFQALNFEPFFTLSWFLTWFTHILSNSNDIHRLYDLFIASDPSMLIYLSVSVIICSTEEISSTSDDFGELHHALTHLPMKHDVEKLIQCALDIYLTIPPNKLLQKTEERRATIAGQNSSPSNFSSSAKNSLLSHIMLTHLWLIWTFSVLVYGTQDSIPVPTNGPADSSFMKVATWAGVDLGAFTDVNSDRRTDAVVFSPSDSKLYALMAPTAKDSNGQFNQVELFPVQNAAELQSIAVADFNADSEEDYLLVYYSGSEFHVKVRLSGTNEITAVGSFKTQPIICDANADMIADIYGENSSGERVIYLGSSRDPLNRQHFTNSTAQLSNLGNSGFASLGTSMNPSLVLLTDNGIEVFSDLAGANDNLTSPKSKTIQLPPNVYPDKIGKFVFGDFNMSSQIQLLLLTCPDEDCSKPKIWISPLGSNTDWWEVTVKLTPVGFEEGSWSLASVTSPGFSTSVFVGPSLGDADLDGYPDLAVGLKYSQGSTEIVLPAILRNTAHSNGGVVLYSCNILSIQVMLTTGLCGSPGQCPSGVLPYGLPGYGYRASYETQGAEGGRIGSSGSFVSTSCCGALQLPFVTFGFGDFATYIENVPVSVPAPAGVSCEFVLIYKDLSVYYLLAFHGCPHSQILPQPGFSFVSHSKANVFSFPLQQTRSHKLTFIVPNAQVVVIPYEYNIPDTWQAKSFLQPLYDMKVIIIAITLLATCVILLIVIGVLQYLEIRADQKERMQESQRFHFDAM
;
A
#
# COMPACT_ATOMS: atom_id res chain seq x y z
N MET A 1 3.73 61.68 -19.93
CA MET A 1 2.55 62.58 -19.88
C MET A 1 1.34 61.71 -20.19
N LEU A 2 0.36 61.41 -19.35
CA LEU A 2 -0.11 62.00 -18.09
C LEU A 2 0.08 61.00 -16.93
N LYS A 3 0.87 61.42 -15.92
CA LYS A 3 0.73 60.98 -14.53
C LYS A 3 -0.05 62.08 -13.79
N SER A 4 -0.84 61.70 -12.80
CA SER A 4 -1.44 62.56 -11.76
C SER A 4 -2.61 63.48 -12.13
N LEU A 5 -3.83 62.93 -12.02
CA LEU A 5 -5.06 63.49 -11.44
C LEU A 5 -6.12 62.39 -11.68
N THR A 6 -6.56 61.53 -10.76
CA THR A 6 -7.13 61.84 -9.44
C THR A 6 -7.27 60.54 -8.65
N ILE A 7 -6.22 60.17 -7.91
CA ILE A 7 -6.36 59.39 -6.68
C ILE A 7 -6.92 60.39 -5.66
N VAL A 8 -8.15 60.18 -5.14
CA VAL A 8 -8.69 60.65 -3.82
C VAL A 8 -10.22 60.49 -3.66
N VAL A 9 -11.08 60.25 -4.68
CA VAL A 9 -12.54 60.47 -4.49
C VAL A 9 -13.46 59.24 -4.27
N SER A 10 -13.06 57.97 -4.40
CA SER A 10 -14.01 56.86 -4.06
C SER A 10 -13.51 55.82 -3.06
N TYR A 11 -12.44 56.14 -2.32
CA TYR A 11 -12.04 55.43 -1.10
C TYR A 11 -12.93 55.77 0.12
N ILE A 12 -14.06 56.48 -0.07
CA ILE A 12 -14.91 57.02 1.02
C ILE A 12 -16.38 56.54 0.99
N PHE A 13 -16.84 55.75 0.01
CA PHE A 13 -18.30 55.48 -0.12
C PHE A 13 -18.85 54.09 0.23
N PHE A 14 -18.07 53.12 0.74
CA PHE A 14 -18.65 51.84 1.20
C PHE A 14 -18.03 51.27 2.49
N SER A 15 -17.64 52.14 3.42
CA SER A 15 -17.21 51.75 4.77
C SER A 15 -18.20 52.10 5.89
N LEU A 16 -19.46 52.44 5.57
CA LEU A 16 -20.49 52.79 6.57
C LEU A 16 -21.89 52.29 6.16
N LEU A 17 -22.32 51.14 6.70
CA LEU A 17 -23.71 50.80 7.15
C LEU A 17 -23.79 49.30 7.56
N PRO A 18 -24.73 48.89 8.44
CA PRO A 18 -24.39 48.22 9.69
C PRO A 18 -24.67 46.71 9.67
N ARG A 19 -24.06 46.01 10.63
CA ARG A 19 -24.55 44.75 11.17
C ARG A 19 -26.02 44.92 11.56
N PHE A 20 -26.96 44.36 10.81
CA PHE A 20 -28.19 43.69 11.30
C PHE A 20 -29.06 43.19 10.13
N MET A 21 -29.66 42.02 10.34
CA MET A 21 -30.79 41.39 9.61
C MET A 21 -30.47 40.36 8.50
N SER A 22 -30.47 39.09 8.94
CA SER A 22 -30.60 37.87 8.16
C SER A 22 -32.07 37.62 7.80
N SER A 23 -32.42 37.71 6.51
CA SER A 23 -33.48 36.95 5.82
C SER A 23 -33.83 37.47 4.41
N ASN A 24 -33.39 38.67 4.00
CA ASN A 24 -33.76 39.28 2.69
C ASN A 24 -32.67 39.27 1.60
N VAL A 25 -31.52 38.63 1.82
CA VAL A 25 -30.35 38.71 0.90
C VAL A 25 -30.50 37.83 -0.36
N GLY A 26 -31.20 36.70 -0.27
CA GLY A 26 -31.33 35.73 -1.38
C GLY A 26 -32.02 36.29 -2.63
N ASN A 27 -33.19 36.92 -2.46
CA ASN A 27 -33.98 37.46 -3.58
C ASN A 27 -33.29 38.63 -4.31
N TYR A 28 -32.47 39.41 -3.62
CA TYR A 28 -31.76 40.55 -4.22
C TYR A 28 -30.58 40.10 -5.08
N LEU A 29 -29.82 39.10 -4.63
CA LEU A 29 -28.68 38.55 -5.37
C LEU A 29 -29.12 37.85 -6.66
N GLU A 30 -30.18 37.02 -6.60
CA GLU A 30 -30.72 36.35 -7.80
C GLU A 30 -31.20 37.35 -8.85
N THR A 31 -31.82 38.45 -8.42
CA THR A 31 -32.26 39.52 -9.33
C THR A 31 -31.08 40.19 -10.01
N GLN A 32 -30.01 40.51 -9.28
CA GLN A 32 -28.79 41.11 -9.85
C GLN A 32 -28.06 40.16 -10.81
N LEU A 33 -28.01 38.87 -10.50
CA LEU A 33 -27.40 37.86 -11.37
C LEU A 33 -28.20 37.70 -12.68
N SER A 34 -29.53 37.71 -12.59
CA SER A 34 -30.42 37.67 -13.75
C SER A 34 -30.26 38.92 -14.64
N GLU A 35 -30.17 40.11 -14.04
CA GLU A 35 -29.87 41.36 -14.76
C GLU A 35 -28.51 41.30 -15.47
N LYS A 36 -27.46 40.81 -14.80
CA LYS A 36 -26.14 40.62 -15.40
C LYS A 36 -26.19 39.65 -16.59
N ALA A 37 -26.87 38.52 -16.45
CA ALA A 37 -27.02 37.54 -17.52
C ALA A 37 -27.72 38.15 -18.76
N ASN A 38 -28.80 38.91 -18.55
CA ASN A 38 -29.51 39.59 -19.64
C ASN A 38 -28.62 40.63 -20.35
N LEU A 39 -27.86 41.42 -19.60
CA LEU A 39 -26.91 42.39 -20.16
C LEU A 39 -25.83 41.73 -21.04
N ILE A 40 -25.28 40.59 -20.60
CA ILE A 40 -24.30 39.84 -21.39
C ILE A 40 -24.95 39.31 -22.68
N PHE A 41 -26.16 38.76 -22.57
CA PHE A 41 -26.87 38.17 -23.70
C PHE A 41 -27.25 39.21 -24.76
N ASP A 42 -27.72 40.38 -24.34
CA ASP A 42 -28.05 41.49 -25.23
C ASP A 42 -26.80 42.08 -25.90
N ASN A 43 -25.66 42.12 -25.19
CA ASN A 43 -24.39 42.52 -25.79
C ASN A 43 -23.94 41.54 -26.88
N ILE A 44 -24.08 40.23 -26.65
CA ILE A 44 -23.72 39.21 -27.65
C ILE A 44 -24.60 39.33 -28.90
N LYS A 45 -25.90 39.62 -28.75
CA LYS A 45 -26.83 39.79 -29.89
C LYS A 45 -26.57 41.03 -30.74
N ASN A 46 -26.12 42.14 -30.13
CA ASN A 46 -26.02 43.45 -30.79
C ASN A 46 -24.64 43.75 -31.42
N GLY A 47 -23.77 42.73 -31.58
CA GLY A 47 -22.38 42.89 -31.97
C GLY A 47 -21.48 42.98 -30.74
N TYR A 48 -20.87 41.85 -30.38
CA TYR A 48 -20.14 41.66 -29.12
C TYR A 48 -18.81 42.44 -29.07
N ASP A 49 -18.44 42.88 -27.87
CA ASP A 49 -17.10 43.38 -27.55
C ASP A 49 -16.36 42.36 -26.70
N LEU A 50 -15.28 41.79 -27.25
CA LEU A 50 -14.50 40.74 -26.60
C LEU A 50 -13.89 41.22 -25.28
N GLN A 51 -13.45 42.48 -25.18
CA GLN A 51 -12.85 43.01 -23.94
C GLN A 51 -13.89 43.11 -22.83
N ARG A 52 -15.12 43.47 -23.20
CA ARG A 52 -16.25 43.56 -22.25
C ARG A 52 -16.70 42.18 -21.78
N LEU A 53 -16.69 41.19 -22.67
CA LEU A 53 -17.00 39.80 -22.33
C LEU A 53 -15.92 39.20 -21.42
N GLN A 54 -14.65 39.47 -21.69
CA GLN A 54 -13.54 39.11 -20.79
C GLN A 54 -13.70 39.77 -19.42
N PHE A 55 -13.99 41.07 -19.37
CA PHE A 55 -14.24 41.78 -18.12
C PHE A 55 -15.37 41.14 -17.31
N TRP A 56 -16.50 40.79 -17.93
CA TRP A 56 -17.60 40.12 -17.24
C TRP A 56 -17.23 38.73 -16.73
N SER A 57 -16.40 37.99 -17.47
CA SER A 57 -15.90 36.67 -17.06
C SER A 57 -14.96 36.74 -15.85
N LEU A 58 -14.17 37.82 -15.73
CA LEU A 58 -13.30 38.07 -14.58
C LEU A 58 -14.06 38.63 -13.38
N SER A 59 -15.09 39.45 -13.61
CA SER A 59 -15.89 40.08 -12.55
C SER A 59 -16.63 39.05 -11.68
N ARG A 60 -16.99 39.45 -10.45
CA ARG A 60 -17.70 38.61 -9.46
C ARG A 60 -18.85 37.80 -10.08
N TYR A 61 -18.92 36.51 -9.78
CA TYR A 61 -19.87 35.53 -10.32
C TYR A 61 -19.76 35.22 -11.83
N GLY A 62 -18.75 35.75 -12.53
CA GLY A 62 -18.40 35.35 -13.91
C GLY A 62 -19.58 35.49 -14.89
N LEU A 63 -19.80 34.46 -15.70
CA LEU A 63 -20.86 34.43 -16.72
C LEU A 63 -22.23 33.97 -16.18
N VAL A 64 -22.34 33.79 -14.86
CA VAL A 64 -23.57 33.50 -14.10
C VAL A 64 -24.17 32.11 -14.32
N ASN A 65 -24.46 31.70 -15.56
CA ASN A 65 -25.13 30.43 -15.85
C ASN A 65 -24.74 29.83 -17.22
N ASP A 66 -25.08 28.55 -17.41
CA ASP A 66 -24.68 27.79 -18.59
C ASP A 66 -25.31 28.29 -19.90
N ASN A 67 -26.50 28.89 -19.86
CA ASN A 67 -27.14 29.48 -21.04
C ASN A 67 -26.32 30.66 -21.61
N VAL A 68 -25.67 31.43 -20.74
CA VAL A 68 -24.75 32.49 -21.16
C VAL A 68 -23.43 31.88 -21.63
N ARG A 69 -22.89 30.89 -20.91
CA ARG A 69 -21.62 30.22 -21.25
C ARG A 69 -21.65 29.54 -22.61
N GLN A 70 -22.77 28.91 -22.97
CA GLN A 70 -23.02 28.32 -24.30
C GLN A 70 -22.78 29.29 -25.46
N LYS A 71 -22.98 30.59 -25.23
CA LYS A 71 -22.72 31.63 -26.24
C LYS A 71 -21.38 32.32 -26.05
N ALA A 72 -20.95 32.47 -24.81
CA ALA A 72 -19.76 33.25 -24.46
C ALA A 72 -18.45 32.45 -24.60
N TRP A 73 -18.37 31.20 -24.15
CA TRP A 73 -17.15 30.39 -24.23
C TRP A 73 -16.64 30.19 -25.67
N PRO A 74 -17.50 29.93 -26.69
CA PRO A 74 -17.05 29.91 -28.08
C PRO A 74 -16.40 31.22 -28.53
N LEU A 75 -16.97 32.37 -28.16
CA LEU A 75 -16.42 33.68 -28.53
C LEU A 75 -15.11 33.96 -27.79
N LEU A 76 -15.02 33.64 -26.50
CA LEU A 76 -13.82 33.84 -25.69
C LEU A 76 -12.65 32.96 -26.14
N SER A 77 -12.93 31.72 -26.56
CA SER A 77 -11.91 30.82 -27.12
C SER A 77 -11.39 31.27 -28.50
N GLY A 78 -12.12 32.16 -29.19
CA GLY A 78 -11.70 32.79 -30.44
C GLY A 78 -12.44 32.31 -31.70
N LEU A 79 -13.56 31.60 -31.55
CA LEU A 79 -14.37 31.13 -32.69
C LEU A 79 -15.17 32.29 -33.31
N LYS A 80 -15.09 32.42 -34.64
CA LYS A 80 -15.82 33.46 -35.41
C LYS A 80 -17.18 32.98 -35.93
N SER A 81 -17.34 31.66 -36.18
CA SER A 81 -18.61 31.00 -36.45
C SER A 81 -18.61 29.59 -35.85
N VAL A 82 -19.79 29.06 -35.55
CA VAL A 82 -20.02 27.78 -34.88
C VAL A 82 -20.37 26.71 -35.91
N ASP A 83 -19.51 26.53 -36.91
CA ASP A 83 -19.79 25.61 -38.04
C ASP A 83 -18.95 24.31 -37.98
N SER A 84 -18.17 24.09 -36.91
CA SER A 84 -17.32 22.89 -36.79
C SER A 84 -18.06 21.73 -36.12
N VAL A 85 -18.85 21.00 -36.92
CA VAL A 85 -19.41 19.71 -36.51
C VAL A 85 -18.27 18.71 -36.31
N ASN A 86 -18.31 17.91 -35.24
CA ASN A 86 -17.34 16.84 -35.04
C ASN A 86 -17.61 15.71 -36.05
N SER A 87 -16.96 15.76 -37.21
CA SER A 87 -17.13 14.77 -38.29
C SER A 87 -16.35 13.47 -38.08
N HIS A 88 -15.61 13.34 -36.97
CA HIS A 88 -14.82 12.15 -36.71
C HIS A 88 -15.72 10.97 -36.31
N ASP A 89 -15.54 9.86 -37.02
CA ASP A 89 -16.25 8.62 -36.80
C ASP A 89 -15.59 7.85 -35.64
N LEU A 90 -16.39 7.49 -34.63
CA LEU A 90 -15.88 6.85 -33.42
C LEU A 90 -15.20 5.52 -33.72
N GLU A 91 -15.70 4.73 -34.68
CA GLU A 91 -15.12 3.43 -35.02
C GLU A 91 -13.66 3.55 -35.48
N LYS A 92 -13.35 4.58 -36.28
CA LYS A 92 -11.98 4.86 -36.74
C LYS A 92 -11.09 5.40 -35.62
N LEU A 93 -11.66 6.18 -34.71
CA LEU A 93 -10.93 6.73 -33.56
C LEU A 93 -10.49 5.63 -32.57
N LEU A 94 -11.19 4.49 -32.52
CA LEU A 94 -10.82 3.35 -31.66
C LEU A 94 -9.49 2.69 -32.07
N GLU A 95 -9.01 2.90 -33.29
CA GLU A 95 -7.70 2.42 -33.74
C GLU A 95 -6.53 3.23 -33.15
N HIS A 96 -6.80 4.37 -32.50
CA HIS A 96 -5.76 5.21 -31.90
C HIS A 96 -5.02 4.43 -30.79
N PRO A 97 -3.67 4.46 -30.73
CA PRO A 97 -2.89 3.70 -29.74
C PRO A 97 -3.29 3.96 -28.28
N GLN A 98 -3.75 5.18 -28.00
CA GLN A 98 -4.17 5.62 -26.65
C GLN A 98 -5.67 5.44 -26.38
N ALA A 99 -6.45 4.88 -27.32
CA ALA A 99 -7.91 4.75 -27.19
C ALA A 99 -8.34 3.88 -26.00
N ARG A 100 -7.55 2.83 -25.69
CA ARG A 100 -7.79 1.98 -24.52
C ARG A 100 -7.62 2.74 -23.20
N GLN A 101 -6.60 3.60 -23.09
CA GLN A 101 -6.38 4.40 -21.89
C GLN A 101 -7.53 5.40 -21.68
N VAL A 102 -7.94 6.09 -22.76
CA VAL A 102 -9.08 7.01 -22.73
C VAL A 102 -10.36 6.30 -22.30
N GLU A 103 -10.63 5.08 -22.80
CA GLU A 103 -11.80 4.29 -22.38
C GLU A 103 -11.83 4.03 -20.87
N LEU A 104 -10.68 3.62 -20.29
CA LEU A 104 -10.59 3.33 -18.87
C LEU A 104 -10.88 4.56 -18.02
N ASP A 105 -10.34 5.71 -18.43
CA ASP A 105 -10.45 6.95 -17.67
C ASP A 105 -11.85 7.57 -17.78
N VAL A 106 -12.45 7.57 -18.96
CA VAL A 106 -13.82 8.06 -19.15
C VAL A 106 -14.84 7.17 -18.42
N ARG A 107 -14.61 5.85 -18.26
CA ARG A 107 -15.49 5.02 -17.41
C ARG A 107 -15.40 5.35 -15.92
N ARG A 108 -14.27 5.92 -15.46
CA ARG A 108 -14.06 6.29 -14.06
C ARG A 108 -14.70 7.63 -13.69
N MET A 109 -15.12 8.43 -14.67
CA MET A 109 -15.77 9.73 -14.45
C MET A 109 -17.18 9.63 -13.85
N GLY A 110 -17.73 8.42 -13.66
CA GLY A 110 -19.11 8.20 -13.24
C GLY A 110 -19.51 8.91 -11.94
N SER A 111 -18.54 9.22 -11.07
CA SER A 111 -18.73 10.01 -9.85
C SER A 111 -18.92 11.52 -10.09
N MET A 112 -18.51 12.05 -11.25
CA MET A 112 -18.71 13.45 -11.64
C MET A 112 -20.05 13.70 -12.32
N ILE A 113 -20.72 12.64 -12.80
CA ILE A 113 -22.01 12.76 -13.46
C ILE A 113 -23.12 12.85 -12.40
N PRO A 114 -24.02 13.86 -12.47
CA PRO A 114 -25.09 14.00 -11.47
C PRO A 114 -25.92 12.72 -11.30
N GLU A 115 -26.33 12.42 -10.07
CA GLU A 115 -27.04 11.19 -9.73
C GLU A 115 -28.38 11.06 -10.47
N ASP A 116 -29.01 12.20 -10.79
CA ASP A 116 -30.33 12.30 -11.44
C ASP A 116 -30.39 11.75 -12.88
N PHE A 117 -29.25 11.46 -13.51
CA PHE A 117 -29.18 10.95 -14.88
C PHE A 117 -29.51 9.46 -14.95
N SER A 118 -30.30 9.05 -15.95
CA SER A 118 -30.56 7.64 -16.21
C SER A 118 -29.30 6.90 -16.66
N PRO A 119 -29.19 5.57 -16.44
CA PRO A 119 -28.04 4.80 -16.89
C PRO A 119 -27.72 4.96 -18.39
N GLU A 120 -28.75 5.11 -19.23
CA GLU A 120 -28.60 5.33 -20.68
C GLU A 120 -28.04 6.72 -21.02
N GLU A 121 -28.35 7.74 -20.22
CA GLU A 121 -27.80 9.08 -20.39
C GLU A 121 -26.35 9.15 -19.89
N LYS A 122 -26.03 8.45 -18.79
CA LYS A 122 -24.65 8.32 -18.30
C LYS A 122 -23.76 7.63 -19.32
N GLU A 123 -24.23 6.51 -19.90
CA GLU A 123 -23.49 5.80 -20.95
C GLU A 123 -23.30 6.68 -22.21
N ARG A 124 -24.31 7.45 -22.60
CA ARG A 124 -24.17 8.41 -23.71
C ARG A 124 -23.11 9.47 -23.44
N LEU A 125 -23.05 10.02 -22.23
CA LEU A 125 -22.03 11.01 -21.85
C LEU A 125 -20.62 10.41 -21.85
N VAL A 126 -20.46 9.17 -21.38
CA VAL A 126 -19.18 8.43 -21.44
C VAL A 126 -18.75 8.26 -22.90
N VAL A 127 -19.64 7.79 -23.77
CA VAL A 127 -19.32 7.59 -25.20
C VAL A 127 -18.96 8.91 -25.90
N GLU A 128 -19.72 9.98 -25.66
CA GLU A 128 -19.45 11.28 -26.28
C GLU A 128 -18.17 11.94 -25.72
N THR A 129 -17.88 11.78 -24.42
CA THR A 129 -16.61 12.27 -23.84
C THR A 129 -15.42 11.54 -24.43
N LYS A 130 -15.51 10.22 -24.58
CA LYS A 130 -14.48 9.42 -25.26
C LYS A 130 -14.27 9.89 -26.70
N ARG A 131 -15.36 10.08 -27.44
CA ARG A 131 -15.32 10.58 -28.82
C ARG A 131 -14.62 11.93 -28.89
N LEU A 132 -14.98 12.87 -28.01
CA LEU A 132 -14.38 14.19 -27.93
C LEU A 132 -12.86 14.13 -27.67
N VAL A 133 -12.41 13.37 -26.67
CA VAL A 133 -10.98 13.23 -26.36
C VAL A 133 -10.20 12.68 -27.55
N LEU A 134 -10.70 11.60 -28.18
CA LEU A 134 -10.02 10.98 -29.31
C LEU A 134 -10.03 11.87 -30.55
N SER A 135 -11.13 12.59 -30.82
CA SER A 135 -11.18 13.59 -31.88
C SER A 135 -10.11 14.66 -31.72
N ILE A 136 -9.84 15.12 -30.49
CA ILE A 136 -8.79 16.12 -30.23
C ILE A 136 -7.39 15.54 -30.46
N LEU A 137 -7.11 14.32 -29.99
CA LEU A 137 -5.82 13.66 -30.23
C LEU A 137 -5.57 13.39 -31.73
N ALA A 138 -6.62 13.06 -32.49
CA ALA A 138 -6.54 12.89 -33.93
C ALA A 138 -6.19 14.20 -34.67
N GLU A 139 -6.64 15.36 -34.17
CA GLU A 139 -6.29 16.67 -34.74
C GLU A 139 -4.86 17.12 -34.39
N TYR A 140 -4.31 16.62 -33.27
CA TYR A 140 -3.00 16.98 -32.77
C TYR A 140 -2.13 15.73 -32.51
N PRO A 141 -1.64 15.07 -33.58
CA PRO A 141 -0.92 13.79 -33.47
C PRO A 141 0.42 13.87 -32.71
N ASP A 142 0.99 15.06 -32.56
CA ASP A 142 2.22 15.29 -31.78
C ASP A 142 1.95 15.41 -30.27
N LEU A 143 0.68 15.55 -29.87
CA LEU A 143 0.27 15.65 -28.47
C LEU A 143 -0.11 14.28 -27.91
N HIS A 144 0.17 14.10 -26.63
CA HIS A 144 -0.02 12.83 -25.93
C HIS A 144 -1.10 12.99 -24.87
N TYR A 145 -2.00 12.01 -24.78
CA TYR A 145 -3.01 11.98 -23.72
C TYR A 145 -2.38 11.90 -22.33
N TYR A 146 -2.89 12.68 -21.38
CA TYR A 146 -2.59 12.58 -19.95
C TYR A 146 -3.86 12.30 -19.14
N GLN A 147 -3.71 11.56 -18.04
CA GLN A 147 -4.82 11.21 -17.16
C GLN A 147 -5.35 12.46 -16.43
N GLY A 148 -6.64 12.74 -16.59
CA GLY A 148 -7.30 13.98 -16.12
C GLY A 148 -7.79 14.89 -17.25
N PHE A 149 -7.27 14.73 -18.49
CA PHE A 149 -7.76 15.53 -19.63
C PHE A 149 -9.23 15.24 -19.97
N HIS A 150 -9.72 14.03 -19.67
CA HIS A 150 -11.12 13.67 -19.87
C HIS A 150 -12.08 14.52 -19.02
N ASP A 151 -11.65 14.98 -17.83
CA ASP A 151 -12.46 15.84 -16.97
C ASP A 151 -12.67 17.23 -17.60
N ILE A 152 -11.64 17.75 -18.28
CA ILE A 152 -11.72 19.00 -19.05
C ILE A 152 -12.71 18.86 -20.20
N CYS A 153 -12.60 17.77 -20.95
CA CYS A 153 -13.49 17.46 -22.06
C CYS A 153 -14.94 17.30 -21.60
N TYR A 154 -15.16 16.59 -20.49
CA TYR A 154 -16.48 16.42 -19.90
C TYR A 154 -17.11 17.74 -19.48
N THR A 155 -16.36 18.60 -18.78
CA THR A 155 -16.85 19.91 -18.33
C THR A 155 -17.25 20.80 -19.52
N CYS A 156 -16.47 20.77 -20.61
CA CYS A 156 -16.85 21.47 -21.83
C CYS A 156 -18.09 20.84 -22.49
N LEU A 157 -18.17 19.51 -22.52
CA LEU A 157 -19.28 18.76 -23.10
C LEU A 157 -20.61 19.02 -22.36
N SER A 158 -20.58 19.04 -21.03
CA SER A 158 -21.78 19.24 -20.20
C SER A 158 -22.41 20.61 -20.39
N VAL A 159 -21.60 21.65 -20.64
CA VAL A 159 -22.08 23.02 -20.87
C VAL A 159 -22.44 23.27 -22.33
N LEU A 160 -21.57 22.87 -23.27
CA LEU A 160 -21.64 23.31 -24.67
C LEU A 160 -22.34 22.32 -25.61
N GLY A 161 -22.41 21.05 -25.22
CA GLY A 161 -22.78 19.95 -26.11
C GLY A 161 -21.62 19.52 -27.05
N PRO A 162 -21.77 18.40 -27.77
CA PRO A 162 -20.66 17.69 -28.42
C PRO A 162 -19.91 18.51 -29.48
N ASP A 163 -20.62 19.16 -30.40
CA ASP A 163 -19.98 19.90 -31.51
C ASP A 163 -19.27 21.17 -31.02
N ASN A 164 -19.93 21.93 -30.15
CA ASN A 164 -19.36 23.16 -29.60
C ASN A 164 -18.21 22.87 -28.64
N ALA A 165 -18.30 21.80 -27.84
CA ALA A 165 -17.21 21.37 -26.98
C ALA A 165 -15.97 21.00 -27.79
N PHE A 166 -16.13 20.26 -28.90
CA PHE A 166 -15.02 19.98 -29.81
C PHE A 166 -14.39 21.26 -30.37
N ALA A 167 -15.22 22.19 -30.86
CA ALA A 167 -14.77 23.46 -31.40
C ALA A 167 -13.93 24.27 -30.38
N VAL A 168 -14.43 24.37 -29.14
CA VAL A 168 -13.82 25.14 -28.07
C VAL A 168 -12.55 24.46 -27.56
N VAL A 169 -12.60 23.17 -27.22
CA VAL A 169 -11.42 22.43 -26.74
C VAL A 169 -10.30 22.44 -27.79
N LYS A 170 -10.65 22.32 -29.08
CA LYS A 170 -9.67 22.44 -30.17
C LYS A 170 -8.92 23.78 -30.15
N GLN A 171 -9.58 24.89 -29.81
CA GLN A 171 -8.95 26.20 -29.68
C GLN A 171 -8.19 26.39 -28.36
N LEU A 172 -8.64 25.73 -27.29
CA LEU A 172 -8.01 25.84 -25.97
C LEU A 172 -6.72 25.02 -25.87
N VAL A 173 -6.64 23.86 -26.54
CA VAL A 173 -5.48 22.95 -26.44
C VAL A 173 -4.15 23.65 -26.78
N PRO A 174 -4.00 24.34 -27.93
CA PRO A 174 -2.76 25.05 -28.26
C PRO A 174 -2.39 26.18 -27.29
N LYS A 175 -3.39 26.77 -26.62
CA LYS A 175 -3.22 27.94 -25.74
C LYS A 175 -2.89 27.53 -24.30
N HIS A 176 -3.58 26.52 -23.77
CA HIS A 176 -3.56 26.20 -22.35
C HIS A 176 -3.03 24.80 -22.02
N PHE A 177 -3.19 23.82 -22.90
CA PHE A 177 -2.95 22.40 -22.55
C PHE A 177 -1.73 21.78 -23.23
N THR A 178 -1.14 22.43 -24.25
CA THR A 178 0.04 21.91 -24.96
C THR A 178 1.19 21.50 -24.05
N VAL A 179 1.44 22.25 -22.98
CA VAL A 179 2.52 21.96 -22.01
C VAL A 179 2.26 20.62 -21.28
N PHE A 180 1.00 20.33 -20.93
CA PHE A 180 0.62 19.12 -20.20
C PHE A 180 0.48 17.89 -21.10
N MET A 181 0.32 18.10 -22.40
CA MET A 181 0.19 17.03 -23.41
C MET A 181 1.51 16.75 -24.15
N GLN A 182 2.65 17.15 -23.58
CA GLN A 182 3.97 16.80 -24.12
C GLN A 182 4.31 15.34 -23.84
N LYS A 183 5.28 14.80 -24.59
CA LYS A 183 5.74 13.41 -24.43
C LYS A 183 6.37 13.14 -23.06
N THR A 184 6.97 14.16 -22.43
CA THR A 184 7.54 14.09 -21.07
C THR A 184 6.86 15.09 -20.16
N MET A 185 6.93 14.86 -18.85
CA MET A 185 6.36 15.75 -17.83
C MET A 185 7.29 16.91 -17.43
N ASP A 186 8.49 17.02 -18.03
CA ASP A 186 9.45 18.07 -17.71
C ASP A 186 8.88 19.49 -17.93
N PRO A 187 8.19 19.78 -19.05
CA PRO A 187 7.58 21.08 -19.26
C PRO A 187 6.47 21.42 -18.24
N THR A 188 5.70 20.40 -17.83
CA THR A 188 4.71 20.52 -16.75
C THR A 188 5.39 20.84 -15.42
N SER A 189 6.43 20.08 -15.07
CA SER A 189 7.21 20.28 -13.85
C SER A 189 7.81 21.70 -13.79
N GLU A 190 8.41 22.18 -14.89
CA GLU A 190 8.90 23.55 -14.98
C GLU A 190 7.82 24.60 -14.75
N THR A 191 6.60 24.34 -15.25
CA THR A 191 5.45 25.24 -15.04
C THR A 191 5.00 25.24 -13.59
N LEU A 192 4.99 24.08 -12.92
CA LEU A 192 4.65 23.98 -11.49
C LEU A 192 5.66 24.74 -10.60
N GLN A 193 6.94 24.78 -10.97
CA GLN A 193 7.94 25.55 -10.22
C GLN A 193 7.64 27.05 -10.16
N LEU A 194 6.87 27.59 -11.11
CA LEU A 194 6.39 28.97 -11.07
C LEU A 194 5.48 29.26 -9.88
N VAL A 195 4.77 28.25 -9.35
CA VAL A 195 3.97 28.36 -8.12
C VAL A 195 4.86 28.80 -6.96
N PHE A 196 6.03 28.17 -6.79
CA PHE A 196 6.96 28.52 -5.71
C PHE A 196 7.69 29.84 -5.96
N VAL A 197 7.99 30.19 -7.23
CA VAL A 197 8.54 31.52 -7.54
C VAL A 197 7.53 32.62 -7.15
N LEU A 198 6.26 32.43 -7.50
CA LEU A 198 5.21 33.39 -7.15
C LEU A 198 4.95 33.40 -5.64
N LEU A 199 4.93 32.23 -4.98
CA LEU A 199 4.77 32.12 -3.53
C LEU A 199 5.92 32.82 -2.77
N GLN A 200 7.16 32.69 -3.25
CA GLN A 200 8.30 33.43 -2.69
C GLN A 200 8.11 34.95 -2.78
N MET A 201 7.42 35.45 -3.80
CA MET A 201 7.17 36.89 -3.97
C MET A 201 6.00 37.40 -3.12
N THR A 202 5.03 36.53 -2.79
CA THR A 202 3.81 36.91 -2.08
C THR A 202 3.83 36.55 -0.60
N SER A 203 4.31 35.36 -0.24
CA SER A 203 4.44 34.87 1.13
C SER A 203 5.79 34.16 1.35
N PRO A 204 6.87 34.93 1.62
CA PRO A 204 8.20 34.38 1.85
C PRO A 204 8.28 33.44 3.06
N GLU A 205 7.43 33.64 4.07
CA GLU A 205 7.40 32.84 5.30
C GLU A 205 6.98 31.40 5.00
N ILE A 206 5.85 31.20 4.32
CA ILE A 206 5.38 29.86 3.90
C ILE A 206 6.39 29.21 2.96
N TRP A 207 6.94 29.98 2.01
CA TRP A 207 7.96 29.45 1.11
C TRP A 207 9.20 28.97 1.87
N SER A 208 9.72 29.74 2.83
CA SER A 208 10.89 29.33 3.61
C SER A 208 10.67 28.01 4.36
N ARG A 209 9.45 27.77 4.85
CA ARG A 209 9.07 26.50 5.47
C ARG A 209 9.06 25.35 4.47
N PHE A 210 8.43 25.52 3.32
CA PHE A 210 8.44 24.49 2.25
C PHE A 210 9.86 24.20 1.77
N GLN A 211 10.72 25.21 1.69
CA GLN A 211 12.12 25.04 1.33
C GLN A 211 12.89 24.23 2.39
N ALA A 212 12.69 24.50 3.68
CA ALA A 212 13.35 23.77 4.77
C ALA A 212 12.98 22.28 4.79
N LEU A 213 11.75 21.96 4.39
CA LEU A 213 11.21 20.61 4.31
C LEU A 213 11.47 19.93 2.95
N ASN A 214 12.23 20.55 2.03
CA ASN A 214 12.46 20.08 0.67
C ASN A 214 11.17 19.74 -0.11
N PHE A 215 10.09 20.49 0.12
CA PHE A 215 8.88 20.34 -0.68
C PHE A 215 9.12 20.76 -2.12
N GLU A 216 8.41 20.11 -3.03
CA GLU A 216 8.25 20.51 -4.42
C GLU A 216 6.76 20.76 -4.71
N PRO A 217 6.42 21.63 -5.69
CA PRO A 217 5.03 22.02 -5.95
C PRO A 217 4.17 20.91 -6.59
N PHE A 218 4.62 19.65 -6.57
CA PHE A 218 3.91 18.51 -7.16
C PHE A 218 2.55 18.21 -6.51
N PHE A 219 2.31 18.65 -5.27
CA PHE A 219 0.99 18.57 -4.65
C PHE A 219 -0.08 19.37 -5.41
N THR A 220 0.32 20.34 -6.25
CA THR A 220 -0.58 21.12 -7.11
C THR A 220 -0.82 20.47 -8.48
N LEU A 221 -0.17 19.34 -8.79
CA LEU A 221 -0.23 18.72 -10.13
C LEU A 221 -1.67 18.38 -10.54
N SER A 222 -2.47 17.82 -9.63
CA SER A 222 -3.87 17.49 -9.91
C SER A 222 -4.70 18.75 -10.25
N TRP A 223 -4.39 19.89 -9.64
CA TRP A 223 -5.07 21.17 -9.86
C TRP A 223 -4.84 21.66 -11.29
N PHE A 224 -3.59 21.51 -11.76
CA PHE A 224 -3.18 21.93 -13.09
C PHE A 224 -3.77 21.05 -14.18
N LEU A 225 -3.65 19.73 -14.03
CA LEU A 225 -4.06 18.77 -15.05
C LEU A 225 -5.58 18.76 -15.27
N THR A 226 -6.35 19.01 -14.21
CA THR A 226 -7.82 18.90 -14.22
C THR A 226 -8.54 20.24 -14.12
N TRP A 227 -7.82 21.38 -14.05
CA TRP A 227 -8.43 22.70 -13.76
C TRP A 227 -9.36 22.65 -12.53
N PHE A 228 -8.90 21.97 -11.46
CA PHE A 228 -9.58 21.76 -10.18
C PHE A 228 -10.86 20.90 -10.22
N THR A 229 -11.26 20.33 -11.36
CA THR A 229 -12.50 19.53 -11.47
C THR A 229 -12.49 18.27 -10.62
N HIS A 230 -11.31 17.68 -10.39
CA HIS A 230 -11.18 16.47 -9.57
C HIS A 230 -11.28 16.75 -8.05
N ILE A 231 -11.21 18.02 -7.62
CA ILE A 231 -11.20 18.39 -6.20
C ILE A 231 -12.49 19.08 -5.79
N LEU A 232 -13.02 19.96 -6.65
CA LEU A 232 -14.27 20.66 -6.39
C LEU A 232 -15.45 19.78 -6.82
N SER A 233 -16.45 19.63 -5.96
CA SER A 233 -17.64 18.81 -6.26
C SER A 233 -18.81 19.61 -6.83
N ASN A 234 -18.81 20.94 -6.67
CA ASN A 234 -19.88 21.81 -7.13
C ASN A 234 -19.65 22.25 -8.59
N SER A 235 -20.55 21.84 -9.49
CA SER A 235 -20.45 22.15 -10.93
C SER A 235 -20.48 23.65 -11.21
N ASN A 236 -21.23 24.45 -10.44
CA ASN A 236 -21.28 25.90 -10.63
C ASN A 236 -19.94 26.57 -10.35
N ASP A 237 -19.22 26.09 -9.33
CA ASP A 237 -17.91 26.59 -8.94
C ASP A 237 -16.85 26.21 -9.98
N ILE A 238 -16.93 24.97 -10.50
CA ILE A 238 -16.10 24.52 -11.63
C ILE A 238 -16.35 25.41 -12.86
N HIS A 239 -17.60 25.59 -13.28
CA HIS A 239 -17.91 26.40 -14.46
C HIS A 239 -17.47 27.86 -14.27
N ARG A 240 -17.52 28.38 -13.04
CA ARG A 240 -17.02 29.72 -12.69
C ARG A 240 -15.50 29.83 -12.83
N LEU A 241 -14.74 28.79 -12.49
CA LEU A 241 -13.30 28.74 -12.74
C LEU A 241 -12.98 28.66 -14.24
N TYR A 242 -13.79 27.95 -15.02
CA TYR A 242 -13.64 27.92 -16.48
C TYR A 242 -13.90 29.29 -17.12
N ASP A 243 -14.89 30.05 -16.62
CA ASP A 243 -15.10 31.46 -17.02
C ASP A 243 -13.81 32.28 -16.84
N LEU A 244 -13.08 32.08 -15.72
CA LEU A 244 -11.81 32.75 -15.44
C LEU A 244 -10.71 32.28 -16.40
N PHE A 245 -10.48 30.97 -16.51
CA PHE A 245 -9.35 30.42 -17.27
C PHE A 245 -9.46 30.65 -18.78
N ILE A 246 -10.67 30.54 -19.35
CA ILE A 246 -10.88 30.79 -20.78
C ILE A 246 -10.72 32.28 -21.12
N ALA A 247 -11.05 33.18 -20.18
CA ALA A 247 -10.98 34.63 -20.40
C ALA A 247 -9.60 35.24 -20.08
N SER A 248 -8.67 34.49 -19.50
CA SER A 248 -7.37 34.98 -19.03
C SER A 248 -6.19 34.24 -19.67
N ASP A 249 -4.97 34.74 -19.43
CA ASP A 249 -3.75 34.07 -19.89
C ASP A 249 -3.56 32.73 -19.17
N PRO A 250 -2.87 31.74 -19.80
CA PRO A 250 -2.60 30.43 -19.20
C PRO A 250 -1.93 30.49 -17.82
N SER A 251 -1.18 31.55 -17.55
CA SER A 251 -0.53 31.78 -16.25
C SER A 251 -1.52 31.93 -15.09
N MET A 252 -2.79 32.29 -15.33
CA MET A 252 -3.81 32.50 -14.29
C MET A 252 -3.98 31.27 -13.37
N LEU A 253 -3.77 30.07 -13.90
CA LEU A 253 -3.80 28.81 -13.16
C LEU A 253 -2.76 28.78 -12.02
N ILE A 254 -1.59 29.39 -12.23
CA ILE A 254 -0.52 29.54 -11.23
C ILE A 254 -0.96 30.51 -10.14
N TYR A 255 -1.58 31.64 -10.51
CA TYR A 255 -2.08 32.64 -9.55
C TYR A 255 -3.18 32.07 -8.67
N LEU A 256 -4.11 31.32 -9.25
CA LEU A 256 -5.16 30.66 -8.48
C LEU A 256 -4.56 29.62 -7.52
N SER A 257 -3.59 28.83 -7.97
CA SER A 257 -2.90 27.84 -7.11
C SER A 257 -2.19 28.50 -5.92
N VAL A 258 -1.51 29.65 -6.14
CA VAL A 258 -0.89 30.41 -5.04
C VAL A 258 -1.95 31.06 -4.14
N SER A 259 -3.07 31.51 -4.70
CA SER A 259 -4.17 32.08 -3.90
C SER A 259 -4.77 31.08 -2.92
N VAL A 260 -4.84 29.79 -3.29
CA VAL A 260 -5.26 28.71 -2.40
C VAL A 260 -4.29 28.59 -1.22
N ILE A 261 -2.99 28.57 -1.48
CA ILE A 261 -1.96 28.46 -0.43
C ILE A 261 -2.02 29.66 0.52
N ILE A 262 -2.12 30.88 -0.03
CA ILE A 262 -2.17 32.11 0.79
C ILE A 262 -3.45 32.17 1.63
N CYS A 263 -4.60 31.85 1.05
CA CYS A 263 -5.86 31.84 1.79
C CYS A 263 -5.87 30.81 2.93
N SER A 264 -5.05 29.76 2.82
CA SER A 264 -4.87 28.70 3.82
C SER A 264 -3.67 28.89 4.76
N THR A 265 -3.13 30.11 4.88
CA THR A 265 -1.92 30.37 5.69
C THR A 265 -2.04 29.88 7.14
N GLU A 266 -3.17 30.16 7.81
CA GLU A 266 -3.39 29.74 9.21
C GLU A 266 -3.41 28.22 9.35
N GLU A 267 -4.06 27.54 8.41
CA GLU A 267 -4.18 26.10 8.39
C GLU A 267 -2.82 25.43 8.17
N ILE A 268 -2.08 25.87 7.15
CA ILE A 268 -0.73 25.38 6.86
C ILE A 268 0.17 25.61 8.08
N SER A 269 0.05 26.77 8.74
CA SER A 269 0.83 27.09 9.94
C SER A 269 0.49 26.21 11.15
N SER A 270 -0.73 25.67 11.20
CA SER A 270 -1.20 24.79 12.28
C SER A 270 -0.86 23.30 12.07
N THR A 271 -0.54 22.89 10.83
CA THR A 271 -0.13 21.53 10.50
C THR A 271 1.29 21.25 11.01
N SER A 272 1.57 20.00 11.39
CA SER A 272 2.92 19.58 11.82
C SER A 272 3.95 19.69 10.68
N ASP A 273 5.24 19.66 11.03
CA ASP A 273 6.34 19.61 10.06
C ASP A 273 6.58 18.19 9.50
N ASP A 274 5.69 17.24 9.77
CA ASP A 274 5.70 15.94 9.11
C ASP A 274 5.35 16.08 7.62
N PHE A 275 6.18 15.50 6.75
CA PHE A 275 6.02 15.61 5.30
C PHE A 275 4.68 15.02 4.84
N GLY A 276 4.27 13.87 5.39
CA GLY A 276 3.05 13.18 4.97
C GLY A 276 1.80 13.95 5.37
N GLU A 277 1.73 14.40 6.63
CA GLU A 277 0.60 15.19 7.14
C GLU A 277 0.45 16.52 6.40
N LEU A 278 1.56 17.23 6.18
CA LEU A 278 1.56 18.49 5.43
C LEU A 278 1.19 18.26 3.96
N HIS A 279 1.73 17.22 3.30
CA HIS A 279 1.39 16.91 1.91
C HIS A 279 -0.10 16.58 1.76
N HIS A 280 -0.67 15.80 2.68
CA HIS A 280 -2.10 15.47 2.68
C HIS A 280 -2.99 16.71 2.92
N ALA A 281 -2.60 17.60 3.83
CA ALA A 281 -3.32 18.85 4.06
C ALA A 281 -3.29 19.75 2.82
N LEU A 282 -2.13 19.86 2.18
CA LEU A 282 -1.91 20.70 1.00
C LEU A 282 -2.79 20.27 -0.19
N THR A 283 -3.01 18.98 -0.43
CA THR A 283 -3.79 18.50 -1.58
C THR A 283 -5.28 18.84 -1.50
N HIS A 284 -5.84 19.04 -0.29
CA HIS A 284 -7.27 19.28 -0.06
C HIS A 284 -7.64 20.75 0.24
N LEU A 285 -6.66 21.66 0.23
CA LEU A 285 -6.89 23.08 0.53
C LEU A 285 -7.98 23.79 -0.32
N PRO A 286 -8.14 23.50 -1.63
CA PRO A 286 -9.13 24.20 -2.44
C PRO A 286 -10.57 24.06 -1.92
N MET A 287 -10.90 22.93 -1.27
CA MET A 287 -12.25 22.66 -0.77
C MET A 287 -12.64 23.51 0.45
N LYS A 288 -11.68 24.18 1.09
CA LYS A 288 -11.88 24.90 2.36
C LYS A 288 -12.26 26.36 2.19
N HIS A 289 -12.22 26.88 0.96
CA HIS A 289 -12.49 28.28 0.68
C HIS A 289 -13.58 28.45 -0.38
N ASP A 290 -14.35 29.52 -0.24
CA ASP A 290 -15.25 29.98 -1.30
C ASP A 290 -14.44 30.33 -2.56
N VAL A 291 -14.84 29.77 -3.70
CA VAL A 291 -14.17 29.99 -5.00
C VAL A 291 -14.11 31.46 -5.37
N GLU A 292 -15.13 32.27 -5.05
CA GLU A 292 -15.08 33.71 -5.32
C GLU A 292 -13.98 34.43 -4.52
N LYS A 293 -13.71 33.98 -3.29
CA LYS A 293 -12.62 34.51 -2.46
C LYS A 293 -11.25 34.14 -3.05
N LEU A 294 -11.10 32.90 -3.54
CA LEU A 294 -9.87 32.44 -4.21
C LEU A 294 -9.62 33.23 -5.50
N ILE A 295 -10.65 33.40 -6.34
CA ILE A 295 -10.54 34.18 -7.58
C ILE A 295 -10.17 35.63 -7.28
N GLN A 296 -10.81 36.27 -6.30
CA GLN A 296 -10.48 37.64 -5.93
C GLN A 296 -9.01 37.77 -5.49
N CYS A 297 -8.55 36.87 -4.62
CA CYS A 297 -7.16 36.82 -4.17
C CYS A 297 -6.19 36.61 -5.36
N ALA A 298 -6.51 35.69 -6.27
CA ALA A 298 -5.71 35.43 -7.46
C ALA A 298 -5.62 36.67 -8.38
N LEU A 299 -6.73 37.37 -8.60
CA LEU A 299 -6.77 38.61 -9.39
C LEU A 299 -5.98 39.74 -8.73
N ASP A 300 -6.06 39.87 -7.40
CA ASP A 300 -5.28 40.86 -6.64
C ASP A 300 -3.77 40.58 -6.78
N ILE A 301 -3.35 39.31 -6.72
CA ILE A 301 -1.96 38.91 -6.95
C ILE A 301 -1.57 39.16 -8.41
N TYR A 302 -2.42 38.82 -9.37
CA TYR A 302 -2.16 39.03 -10.80
C TYR A 302 -1.99 40.51 -11.16
N LEU A 303 -2.76 41.41 -10.52
CA LEU A 303 -2.63 42.86 -10.72
C LEU A 303 -1.38 43.45 -10.05
N THR A 304 -0.99 42.93 -8.88
CA THR A 304 0.20 43.39 -8.15
C THR A 304 1.51 42.84 -8.72
N ILE A 305 1.48 41.59 -9.19
CA ILE A 305 2.59 40.87 -9.81
C ILE A 305 2.11 40.37 -11.19
N PRO A 306 2.25 41.17 -12.25
CA PRO A 306 1.82 40.75 -13.58
C PRO A 306 2.73 39.63 -14.14
N PRO A 307 2.24 38.81 -15.10
CA PRO A 307 2.97 37.66 -15.65
C PRO A 307 4.39 37.98 -16.13
N ASN A 308 4.59 39.14 -16.77
CA ASN A 308 5.92 39.56 -17.23
C ASN A 308 6.93 39.68 -16.08
N LYS A 309 6.48 40.15 -14.90
CA LYS A 309 7.33 40.29 -13.71
C LYS A 309 7.64 38.93 -13.08
N LEU A 310 6.67 38.01 -13.11
CA LEU A 310 6.87 36.62 -12.67
C LEU A 310 7.89 35.89 -13.56
N LEU A 311 7.76 36.03 -14.89
CA LEU A 311 8.69 35.46 -15.86
C LEU A 311 10.10 36.06 -15.71
N GLN A 312 10.21 37.38 -15.58
CA GLN A 312 11.50 38.04 -15.34
C GLN A 312 12.18 37.50 -14.06
N LYS A 313 11.45 37.36 -12.95
CA LYS A 313 12.02 36.81 -11.71
C LYS A 313 12.41 35.34 -11.84
N THR A 314 11.67 34.58 -12.66
CA THR A 314 12.03 33.19 -13.00
C THR A 314 13.32 33.14 -13.81
N GLU A 315 13.47 34.02 -14.79
CA GLU A 315 14.71 34.18 -15.56
C GLU A 315 15.87 34.65 -14.69
N GLU A 316 15.66 35.57 -13.75
CA GLU A 316 16.67 35.99 -12.77
C GLU A 316 17.09 34.81 -11.87
N ARG A 317 16.15 33.99 -11.41
CA ARG A 317 16.45 32.77 -10.63
C ARG A 317 17.21 31.75 -11.48
N ARG A 318 16.77 31.51 -12.71
CA ARG A 318 17.46 30.66 -13.70
C ARG A 318 18.85 31.22 -14.01
N ALA A 319 19.04 32.53 -14.08
CA ALA A 319 20.30 33.22 -14.32
C ALA A 319 21.18 33.33 -13.07
N THR A 320 20.64 33.16 -11.87
CA THR A 320 21.43 33.04 -10.62
C THR A 320 21.95 31.61 -10.49
N ILE A 321 21.11 30.62 -10.81
CA ILE A 321 21.47 29.19 -10.91
C ILE A 321 22.44 28.96 -12.08
N ALA A 322 22.20 29.61 -13.23
CA ALA A 322 23.08 29.64 -14.39
C ALA A 322 24.20 30.68 -14.26
N GLY A 323 24.18 31.58 -13.28
CA GLY A 323 25.28 32.53 -12.99
C GLY A 323 26.36 31.88 -12.12
N GLN A 324 25.99 30.85 -11.36
CA GLN A 324 26.94 29.84 -10.86
C GLN A 324 27.44 28.91 -11.98
N ASN A 325 26.81 28.93 -13.16
CA ASN A 325 27.11 28.07 -14.32
C ASN A 325 27.03 28.84 -15.67
N SER A 326 27.87 29.88 -15.89
CA SER A 326 28.39 30.39 -17.20
C SER A 326 28.41 31.93 -17.43
N SER A 327 29.49 32.41 -18.06
CA SER A 327 29.57 33.72 -18.76
C SER A 327 28.96 33.63 -20.17
N PRO A 328 28.50 34.75 -20.80
CA PRO A 328 27.54 34.69 -21.89
C PRO A 328 28.18 34.76 -23.29
N SER A 329 27.57 34.11 -24.27
CA SER A 329 27.75 34.46 -25.68
C SER A 329 26.44 34.43 -26.45
N ASN A 330 26.17 35.54 -27.13
CA ASN A 330 25.10 35.70 -28.11
C ASN A 330 25.23 34.72 -29.27
N PHE A 331 24.05 34.40 -29.80
CA PHE A 331 23.76 33.58 -30.97
C PHE A 331 24.56 33.99 -32.23
N SER A 332 25.19 33.03 -32.90
CA SER A 332 25.33 33.04 -34.37
C SER A 332 25.67 31.64 -34.90
N SER A 333 25.15 31.39 -36.09
CA SER A 333 24.92 30.12 -36.76
C SER A 333 26.14 29.45 -37.39
N SER A 334 26.02 28.12 -37.50
CA SER A 334 26.50 27.27 -38.61
C SER A 334 27.93 26.72 -38.58
N ALA A 335 27.98 25.40 -38.81
CA ALA A 335 29.09 24.56 -39.24
C ALA A 335 30.21 24.25 -38.22
N LYS A 336 30.10 23.10 -37.51
CA LYS A 336 31.23 22.21 -37.10
C LYS A 336 30.76 20.90 -36.41
N ASN A 337 29.85 20.14 -37.02
CA ASN A 337 29.30 18.88 -36.46
C ASN A 337 30.14 17.60 -36.71
N SER A 338 31.41 17.68 -37.13
CA SER A 338 32.16 16.48 -37.54
C SER A 338 33.24 16.00 -36.56
N LEU A 339 33.67 16.80 -35.59
CA LEU A 339 34.79 16.43 -34.69
C LEU A 339 34.33 16.00 -33.29
N LEU A 340 33.19 16.52 -32.81
CA LEU A 340 32.65 16.21 -31.48
C LEU A 340 32.05 14.80 -31.38
N SER A 341 31.52 14.24 -32.47
CA SER A 341 30.90 12.90 -32.44
C SER A 341 31.94 11.80 -32.22
N HIS A 342 33.16 11.96 -32.73
CA HIS A 342 34.22 10.96 -32.57
C HIS A 342 34.79 10.97 -31.15
N ILE A 343 34.89 12.14 -30.51
CA ILE A 343 35.36 12.26 -29.12
C ILE A 343 34.29 11.73 -28.13
N MET A 344 33.01 11.98 -28.41
CA MET A 344 31.88 11.45 -27.62
C MET A 344 31.77 9.91 -27.71
N LEU A 345 31.98 9.32 -28.89
CA LEU A 345 31.96 7.85 -29.03
C LEU A 345 33.14 7.19 -28.30
N THR A 346 34.33 7.80 -28.30
CA THR A 346 35.47 7.26 -27.56
C THR A 346 35.30 7.35 -26.04
N HIS A 347 34.62 8.40 -25.54
CA HIS A 347 34.29 8.53 -24.12
C HIS A 347 33.21 7.55 -23.67
N LEU A 348 32.18 7.32 -24.48
CA LEU A 348 31.16 6.29 -24.21
C LEU A 348 31.76 4.89 -24.19
N TRP A 349 32.72 4.60 -25.08
CA TRP A 349 33.43 3.32 -25.09
C TRP A 349 34.37 3.16 -23.88
N LEU A 350 35.07 4.22 -23.46
CA LEU A 350 35.88 4.22 -22.23
C LEU A 350 35.03 4.07 -20.97
N ILE A 351 33.87 4.72 -20.89
CA ILE A 351 32.92 4.56 -19.77
C ILE A 351 32.35 3.13 -19.78
N TRP A 352 32.01 2.58 -20.95
CA TRP A 352 31.52 1.20 -21.05
C TRP A 352 32.60 0.18 -20.65
N THR A 353 33.85 0.35 -21.09
CA THR A 353 34.97 -0.52 -20.68
C THR A 353 35.36 -0.36 -19.22
N PHE A 354 35.28 0.86 -18.64
CA PHE A 354 35.51 1.09 -17.22
C PHE A 354 34.39 0.50 -16.36
N SER A 355 33.13 0.59 -16.82
CA SER A 355 32.01 -0.12 -16.21
C SER A 355 32.19 -1.63 -16.32
N VAL A 356 32.67 -2.18 -17.43
CA VAL A 356 32.92 -3.63 -17.56
C VAL A 356 34.15 -4.10 -16.75
N LEU A 357 35.14 -3.24 -16.49
CA LEU A 357 36.30 -3.55 -15.64
C LEU A 357 36.03 -3.38 -14.14
N VAL A 358 35.16 -2.42 -13.75
CA VAL A 358 34.74 -2.19 -12.36
C VAL A 358 33.58 -3.12 -11.97
N TYR A 359 32.67 -3.43 -12.88
CA TYR A 359 31.60 -4.42 -12.74
C TYR A 359 31.94 -5.75 -13.43
N GLY A 360 33.24 -6.04 -13.56
CA GLY A 360 33.74 -7.30 -14.11
C GLY A 360 32.99 -8.48 -13.49
N THR A 361 32.38 -9.27 -14.37
CA THR A 361 31.57 -10.45 -14.12
C THR A 361 32.06 -11.27 -12.92
N GLN A 362 31.51 -10.96 -11.74
CA GLN A 362 31.31 -11.97 -10.73
C GLN A 362 30.03 -12.69 -11.12
N ASP A 363 30.18 -13.79 -11.84
CA ASP A 363 29.26 -14.92 -11.73
C ASP A 363 29.35 -15.46 -10.29
N SER A 364 28.95 -14.65 -9.32
CA SER A 364 28.47 -15.14 -8.05
C SER A 364 26.96 -15.26 -8.23
N ILE A 365 26.50 -16.52 -8.26
CA ILE A 365 25.12 -16.90 -8.02
C ILE A 365 24.54 -15.89 -7.01
N PRO A 366 23.46 -15.16 -7.32
CA PRO A 366 22.88 -14.23 -6.38
C PRO A 366 22.36 -15.05 -5.20
N VAL A 367 23.16 -15.14 -4.14
CA VAL A 367 22.66 -15.50 -2.83
C VAL A 367 21.90 -14.26 -2.38
N PRO A 368 20.58 -14.31 -2.20
CA PRO A 368 19.83 -13.15 -1.74
C PRO A 368 20.37 -12.76 -0.37
N THR A 369 21.09 -11.65 -0.28
CA THR A 369 21.75 -11.23 0.97
C THR A 369 20.79 -10.60 1.95
N ASN A 370 19.56 -10.29 1.54
CA ASN A 370 18.47 -9.81 2.37
C ASN A 370 17.19 -10.55 1.93
N GLY A 371 16.79 -11.59 2.68
CA GLY A 371 15.44 -12.14 2.56
C GLY A 371 14.40 -11.16 3.14
N PRO A 372 13.10 -11.41 2.94
CA PRO A 372 12.00 -10.50 3.32
C PRO A 372 11.82 -10.22 4.83
N ALA A 373 12.78 -10.62 5.67
CA ALA A 373 12.73 -10.49 7.12
C ALA A 373 14.05 -9.97 7.73
N ASP A 374 14.76 -9.05 7.06
CA ASP A 374 15.91 -8.29 7.58
C ASP A 374 16.93 -9.11 8.41
N SER A 375 18.00 -9.60 7.80
CA SER A 375 19.26 -10.03 8.44
C SER A 375 19.25 -11.18 9.48
N SER A 376 18.18 -11.47 10.22
CA SER A 376 18.19 -12.44 11.33
C SER A 376 18.32 -13.89 10.84
N PHE A 377 17.58 -14.26 9.78
CA PHE A 377 17.58 -15.62 9.20
C PHE A 377 18.94 -16.05 8.64
N MET A 378 19.59 -15.17 7.86
CA MET A 378 20.91 -15.46 7.28
C MET A 378 22.01 -15.56 8.34
N LYS A 379 21.83 -14.92 9.50
CA LYS A 379 22.83 -14.86 10.56
C LYS A 379 22.79 -16.07 11.48
N VAL A 380 21.63 -16.67 11.75
CA VAL A 380 21.56 -17.92 12.53
C VAL A 380 22.38 -19.03 11.85
N ALA A 381 22.35 -19.10 10.51
CA ALA A 381 23.16 -20.05 9.74
C ALA A 381 24.69 -19.85 9.86
N THR A 382 25.15 -18.71 10.41
CA THR A 382 26.58 -18.42 10.61
C THR A 382 27.11 -18.85 11.98
N TRP A 383 26.25 -19.30 12.89
CA TRP A 383 26.62 -19.71 14.23
C TRP A 383 26.78 -21.23 14.33
N ALA A 384 28.00 -21.68 14.62
CA ALA A 384 28.27 -23.08 14.88
C ALA A 384 27.93 -23.44 16.34
N GLY A 385 27.17 -24.52 16.54
CA GLY A 385 26.93 -25.10 17.88
C GLY A 385 25.72 -24.56 18.64
N VAL A 386 24.79 -23.85 17.98
CA VAL A 386 23.50 -23.46 18.53
C VAL A 386 22.37 -23.89 17.61
N ASP A 387 21.23 -24.23 18.18
CA ASP A 387 20.01 -24.66 17.49
C ASP A 387 18.93 -23.58 17.61
N LEU A 388 18.25 -23.25 16.52
CA LEU A 388 17.20 -22.23 16.50
C LEU A 388 15.93 -22.73 17.19
N GLY A 389 15.45 -21.99 18.18
CA GLY A 389 14.25 -22.33 18.95
C GLY A 389 13.01 -21.54 18.53
N ALA A 390 13.06 -20.20 18.60
CA ALA A 390 11.91 -19.34 18.36
C ALA A 390 12.31 -17.96 17.81
N PHE A 391 11.33 -17.23 17.27
CA PHE A 391 11.47 -15.83 16.86
C PHE A 391 10.58 -14.94 17.71
N THR A 392 11.16 -13.90 18.29
CA THR A 392 10.46 -12.89 19.08
C THR A 392 11.33 -11.63 19.18
N ASP A 393 10.82 -10.52 19.70
CA ASP A 393 11.56 -9.26 19.84
C ASP A 393 11.81 -9.00 21.34
N VAL A 394 12.92 -9.53 21.84
CA VAL A 394 13.20 -9.64 23.28
C VAL A 394 13.45 -8.27 23.93
N ASN A 395 13.80 -7.26 23.13
CA ASN A 395 14.02 -5.89 23.61
C ASN A 395 12.92 -4.92 23.16
N SER A 396 11.85 -5.42 22.53
CA SER A 396 10.75 -4.64 21.98
C SER A 396 11.22 -3.47 21.09
N ASP A 397 12.26 -3.67 20.27
CA ASP A 397 12.82 -2.63 19.39
C ASP A 397 12.19 -2.58 17.98
N ARG A 398 11.20 -3.46 17.74
CA ARG A 398 10.45 -3.77 16.51
C ARG A 398 11.17 -4.67 15.52
N ARG A 399 12.36 -5.16 15.85
CA ARG A 399 13.11 -6.11 15.02
C ARG A 399 12.96 -7.50 15.61
N THR A 400 12.88 -8.50 14.75
CA THR A 400 12.73 -9.88 15.20
C THR A 400 14.08 -10.49 15.53
N ASP A 401 14.27 -10.81 16.80
CA ASP A 401 15.42 -11.53 17.34
C ASP A 401 15.22 -13.04 17.19
N ALA A 402 16.33 -13.79 17.31
CA ALA A 402 16.31 -15.24 17.28
C ALA A 402 16.67 -15.81 18.66
N VAL A 403 15.78 -16.59 19.24
CA VAL A 403 16.02 -17.36 20.45
C VAL A 403 16.69 -18.68 20.06
N VAL A 404 17.91 -18.91 20.54
CA VAL A 404 18.73 -20.07 20.20
C VAL A 404 19.13 -20.84 21.45
N PHE A 405 19.09 -22.17 21.34
CA PHE A 405 19.53 -23.09 22.36
C PHE A 405 20.98 -23.53 22.08
N SER A 406 21.85 -23.48 23.09
CA SER A 406 23.19 -24.05 23.00
C SER A 406 23.25 -25.39 23.74
N PRO A 407 23.41 -26.52 23.03
CA PRO A 407 23.55 -27.84 23.66
C PRO A 407 24.81 -27.96 24.52
N SER A 408 25.93 -27.33 24.11
CA SER A 408 27.20 -27.38 24.85
C SER A 408 27.09 -26.71 26.21
N ASP A 409 26.39 -25.58 26.27
CA ASP A 409 26.28 -24.75 27.46
C ASP A 409 25.02 -25.09 28.26
N SER A 410 24.08 -25.84 27.67
CA SER A 410 22.73 -26.10 28.21
C SER A 410 22.02 -24.78 28.59
N LYS A 411 22.13 -23.77 27.73
CA LYS A 411 21.60 -22.42 27.94
C LYS A 411 20.82 -21.91 26.75
N LEU A 412 19.89 -21.00 27.03
CA LEU A 412 19.19 -20.22 26.03
C LEU A 412 19.80 -18.83 25.88
N TYR A 413 19.89 -18.39 24.63
CA TYR A 413 20.40 -17.08 24.25
C TYR A 413 19.43 -16.39 23.30
N ALA A 414 19.34 -15.07 23.38
CA ALA A 414 18.74 -14.23 22.35
C ALA A 414 19.84 -13.64 21.49
N LEU A 415 19.75 -13.88 20.18
CA LEU A 415 20.57 -13.23 19.17
C LEU A 415 19.83 -11.97 18.71
N MET A 416 20.30 -10.82 19.19
CA MET A 416 19.64 -9.55 18.91
C MET A 416 19.82 -9.17 17.43
N ALA A 417 18.75 -8.69 16.81
CA ALA A 417 18.80 -8.13 15.47
C ALA A 417 19.76 -6.93 15.45
N PRO A 418 20.62 -6.80 14.42
CA PRO A 418 21.58 -5.70 14.33
C PRO A 418 20.85 -4.35 14.25
N THR A 419 21.43 -3.32 14.85
CA THR A 419 21.00 -1.93 14.64
C THR A 419 21.92 -1.21 13.65
N ALA A 420 21.45 -0.10 13.06
CA ALA A 420 22.29 0.73 12.18
C ALA A 420 23.54 1.32 12.86
N LYS A 421 23.64 1.24 14.20
CA LYS A 421 24.80 1.67 14.98
C LYS A 421 25.86 0.57 15.11
N ASP A 422 25.49 -0.69 14.87
CA ASP A 422 26.37 -1.85 15.02
C ASP A 422 27.26 -2.01 13.78
N SER A 423 28.24 -1.12 13.69
CA SER A 423 29.15 -0.94 12.55
C SER A 423 30.23 -2.04 12.43
N ASN A 424 30.34 -2.93 13.41
CA ASN A 424 31.42 -3.93 13.48
C ASN A 424 30.98 -5.34 13.06
N GLY A 425 29.70 -5.56 12.72
CA GLY A 425 29.19 -6.89 12.38
C GLY A 425 29.30 -7.94 13.50
N GLN A 426 29.74 -7.54 14.70
CA GLN A 426 29.71 -8.38 15.89
C GLN A 426 28.33 -8.28 16.53
N PHE A 427 27.71 -9.45 16.69
CA PHE A 427 26.34 -9.59 17.17
C PHE A 427 26.26 -9.32 18.67
N ASN A 428 25.16 -8.71 19.11
CA ASN A 428 24.85 -8.64 20.52
C ASN A 428 24.11 -9.92 20.92
N GLN A 429 24.75 -10.76 21.74
CA GLN A 429 24.16 -11.98 22.28
C GLN A 429 23.79 -11.73 23.74
N VAL A 430 22.54 -12.03 24.09
CA VAL A 430 22.05 -11.90 25.46
C VAL A 430 21.77 -13.30 26.00
N GLU A 431 22.38 -13.66 27.12
CA GLU A 431 22.02 -14.88 27.84
C GLU A 431 20.64 -14.72 28.47
N LEU A 432 19.73 -15.65 28.19
CA LEU A 432 18.39 -15.66 28.75
C LEU A 432 18.37 -16.44 30.07
N PHE A 433 18.53 -17.77 30.01
CA PHE A 433 18.52 -18.63 31.20
C PHE A 433 19.07 -20.04 30.91
N PRO A 434 19.55 -20.77 31.94
CA PRO A 434 19.96 -22.17 31.82
C PRO A 434 18.75 -23.12 31.68
N VAL A 435 18.92 -24.16 30.87
CA VAL A 435 17.93 -25.23 30.63
C VAL A 435 18.30 -26.47 31.43
N GLN A 436 17.37 -26.96 32.26
CA GLN A 436 17.52 -28.23 32.97
C GLN A 436 17.16 -29.40 32.05
N ASN A 437 17.84 -30.54 32.17
CA ASN A 437 17.60 -31.73 31.32
C ASN A 437 17.65 -31.41 29.81
N ALA A 438 18.65 -30.60 29.40
CA ALA A 438 18.90 -30.19 28.02
C ALA A 438 18.79 -31.31 26.96
N ALA A 439 19.19 -32.54 27.30
CA ALA A 439 19.13 -33.68 26.38
C ALA A 439 17.70 -34.14 26.05
N GLU A 440 16.71 -33.83 26.90
CA GLU A 440 15.30 -34.18 26.71
C GLU A 440 14.50 -33.03 26.07
N LEU A 441 15.09 -31.84 25.95
CA LEU A 441 14.43 -30.67 25.36
C LEU A 441 14.14 -30.94 23.88
N GLN A 442 12.90 -30.70 23.46
CA GLN A 442 12.46 -30.96 22.10
C GLN A 442 12.02 -29.70 21.36
N SER A 443 11.40 -28.74 22.04
CA SER A 443 11.00 -27.47 21.43
C SER A 443 10.86 -26.35 22.46
N ILE A 444 10.86 -25.13 21.94
CA ILE A 444 10.62 -23.90 22.68
C ILE A 444 9.58 -23.08 21.91
N ALA A 445 8.65 -22.46 22.64
CA ALA A 445 7.73 -21.47 22.10
C ALA A 445 7.70 -20.23 23.01
N VAL A 446 7.35 -19.08 22.43
CA VAL A 446 7.26 -17.80 23.12
C VAL A 446 5.82 -17.31 23.05
N ALA A 447 5.25 -16.90 24.18
CA ALA A 447 3.89 -16.37 24.29
C ALA A 447 3.76 -15.52 25.57
N ASP A 448 2.59 -14.96 25.85
CA ASP A 448 2.28 -14.31 27.14
C ASP A 448 1.17 -15.10 27.84
N PHE A 449 1.53 -15.81 28.91
CA PHE A 449 0.62 -16.68 29.68
C PHE A 449 0.06 -16.00 30.93
N ASN A 450 0.61 -14.87 31.35
CA ASN A 450 0.27 -14.17 32.59
C ASN A 450 -0.31 -12.75 32.36
N ALA A 451 -0.51 -12.36 31.10
CA ALA A 451 -1.04 -11.08 30.67
C ALA A 451 -0.21 -9.85 31.10
N ASP A 452 1.12 -10.00 31.24
CA ASP A 452 2.02 -8.89 31.55
C ASP A 452 2.61 -8.20 30.31
N SER A 453 2.31 -8.73 29.11
CA SER A 453 2.84 -8.26 27.84
C SER A 453 4.38 -8.36 27.74
N GLU A 454 4.97 -9.36 28.38
CA GLU A 454 6.38 -9.74 28.21
C GLU A 454 6.50 -11.16 27.62
N GLU A 455 7.69 -11.52 27.14
CA GLU A 455 7.93 -12.82 26.50
C GLU A 455 8.09 -13.94 27.55
N ASP A 456 7.09 -14.79 27.70
CA ASP A 456 7.18 -16.03 28.45
C ASP A 456 7.66 -17.19 27.58
N TYR A 457 8.35 -18.17 28.19
CA TYR A 457 8.96 -19.29 27.48
C TYR A 457 8.31 -20.61 27.86
N LEU A 458 7.68 -21.26 26.89
CA LEU A 458 7.19 -22.63 27.02
C LEU A 458 8.27 -23.61 26.54
N LEU A 459 8.65 -24.52 27.43
CA LEU A 459 9.68 -25.55 27.22
C LEU A 459 9.00 -26.92 27.15
N VAL A 460 9.21 -27.65 26.05
CA VAL A 460 8.68 -29.01 25.87
C VAL A 460 9.81 -30.02 25.95
N TYR A 461 9.69 -30.95 26.89
CA TYR A 461 10.62 -32.06 27.09
C TYR A 461 9.98 -33.37 26.69
N TYR A 462 10.73 -34.29 26.09
CA TYR A 462 10.24 -35.60 25.71
C TYR A 462 11.00 -36.72 26.42
N SER A 463 10.27 -37.52 27.21
CA SER A 463 10.83 -38.63 28.00
C SER A 463 10.65 -40.00 27.31
N GLY A 464 10.49 -40.05 25.99
CA GLY A 464 10.34 -41.30 25.22
C GLY A 464 8.91 -41.87 25.18
N SER A 465 8.01 -41.42 26.06
CA SER A 465 6.59 -41.80 26.05
C SER A 465 5.63 -40.63 26.21
N GLU A 466 6.06 -39.55 26.86
CA GLU A 466 5.25 -38.39 27.19
C GLU A 466 6.02 -37.09 26.94
N PHE A 467 5.26 -36.02 26.68
CA PHE A 467 5.75 -34.66 26.57
C PHE A 467 5.50 -33.93 27.89
N HIS A 468 6.56 -33.55 28.59
CA HIS A 468 6.48 -32.76 29.82
C HIS A 468 6.63 -31.28 29.48
N VAL A 469 5.65 -30.47 29.86
CA VAL A 469 5.60 -29.05 29.51
C VAL A 469 5.85 -28.21 30.74
N LYS A 470 6.74 -27.23 30.60
CA LYS A 470 7.07 -26.26 31.63
C LYS A 470 7.00 -24.86 31.05
N VAL A 471 6.55 -23.90 31.83
CA VAL A 471 6.52 -22.48 31.45
C VAL A 471 7.43 -21.71 32.40
N ARG A 472 8.25 -20.83 31.83
CA ARG A 472 9.03 -19.83 32.57
C ARG A 472 8.48 -18.46 32.25
N LEU A 473 7.99 -17.78 33.28
CA LEU A 473 7.46 -16.42 33.12
C LEU A 473 8.60 -15.39 33.11
N SER A 474 8.47 -14.36 32.29
CA SER A 474 9.42 -13.24 32.28
C SER A 474 9.53 -12.59 33.67
N GLY A 475 10.69 -12.02 34.00
CA GLY A 475 10.96 -11.41 35.30
C GLY A 475 11.04 -12.38 36.50
N THR A 476 10.72 -13.67 36.32
CA THR A 476 10.79 -14.68 37.38
C THR A 476 11.93 -15.67 37.15
N ASN A 477 12.47 -16.23 38.25
CA ASN A 477 13.43 -17.34 38.16
C ASN A 477 12.77 -18.71 38.28
N GLU A 478 11.47 -18.75 38.54
CA GLU A 478 10.72 -19.98 38.76
C GLU A 478 10.27 -20.57 37.42
N ILE A 479 10.25 -21.90 37.34
CA ILE A 479 9.76 -22.64 36.19
C ILE A 479 8.58 -23.46 36.69
N THR A 480 7.39 -23.16 36.18
CA THR A 480 6.14 -23.81 36.57
C THR A 480 5.90 -25.03 35.68
N ALA A 481 5.65 -26.18 36.29
CA ALA A 481 5.25 -27.37 35.54
C ALA A 481 3.76 -27.26 35.16
N VAL A 482 3.45 -27.40 33.87
CA VAL A 482 2.07 -27.35 33.36
C VAL A 482 1.43 -28.74 33.47
N GLY A 483 2.09 -29.75 32.90
CA GLY A 483 1.59 -31.12 32.89
C GLY A 483 2.35 -32.04 31.93
N SER A 484 1.92 -33.31 31.91
CA SER A 484 2.39 -34.32 30.95
C SER A 484 1.31 -34.61 29.92
N PHE A 485 1.71 -34.66 28.65
CA PHE A 485 0.83 -34.88 27.51
C PHE A 485 1.28 -36.08 26.68
N LYS A 486 0.32 -36.81 26.11
CA LYS A 486 0.57 -37.95 25.21
C LYS A 486 1.14 -37.48 23.86
N THR A 487 0.71 -36.32 23.42
CA THR A 487 1.11 -35.66 22.17
C THR A 487 1.68 -34.28 22.47
N GLN A 488 2.33 -33.66 21.48
CA GLN A 488 2.73 -32.26 21.60
C GLN A 488 1.48 -31.40 21.88
N PRO A 489 1.53 -30.48 22.87
CA PRO A 489 0.42 -29.55 23.12
C PRO A 489 0.32 -28.52 21.98
N ILE A 490 -0.66 -27.63 22.07
CA ILE A 490 -0.79 -26.45 21.21
C ILE A 490 -1.03 -25.21 22.07
N ILE A 491 -0.44 -24.09 21.65
CA ILE A 491 -0.74 -22.79 22.22
C ILE A 491 -1.86 -22.15 21.37
N CYS A 492 -2.87 -21.59 22.02
CA CYS A 492 -4.02 -20.96 21.37
C CYS A 492 -4.62 -19.89 22.28
N ASP A 493 -5.55 -19.08 21.78
CA ASP A 493 -6.42 -18.22 22.60
C ASP A 493 -7.85 -18.76 22.48
N ALA A 494 -8.20 -19.72 23.36
CA ALA A 494 -9.42 -20.50 23.22
C ALA A 494 -10.65 -19.77 23.77
N ASN A 495 -10.46 -18.91 24.76
CA ASN A 495 -11.52 -18.10 25.37
C ASN A 495 -11.61 -16.68 24.79
N ALA A 496 -10.77 -16.34 23.80
CA ALA A 496 -10.75 -15.05 23.11
C ALA A 496 -10.50 -13.87 24.05
N ASP A 497 -9.58 -14.01 25.00
CA ASP A 497 -9.18 -12.95 25.93
C ASP A 497 -7.83 -12.30 25.59
N MET A 498 -7.23 -12.69 24.46
CA MET A 498 -5.92 -12.25 23.94
C MET A 498 -4.71 -12.81 24.71
N ILE A 499 -4.92 -13.66 25.72
CA ILE A 499 -3.86 -14.29 26.51
C ILE A 499 -3.63 -15.70 25.95
N ALA A 500 -2.39 -16.19 26.03
CA ALA A 500 -2.07 -17.52 25.55
C ALA A 500 -2.55 -18.63 26.51
N ASP A 501 -3.22 -19.64 25.94
CA ASP A 501 -3.67 -20.87 26.57
C ASP A 501 -2.88 -22.07 26.05
N ILE A 502 -2.89 -23.19 26.80
CA ILE A 502 -2.26 -24.45 26.39
C ILE A 502 -3.30 -25.57 26.33
N TYR A 503 -3.51 -26.15 25.16
CA TYR A 503 -4.36 -27.33 24.98
C TYR A 503 -3.53 -28.60 24.78
N GLY A 504 -4.00 -29.73 25.33
CA GLY A 504 -3.43 -31.05 25.05
C GLY A 504 -4.21 -32.23 25.63
N GLU A 505 -3.82 -33.45 25.24
CA GLU A 505 -4.35 -34.70 25.80
C GLU A 505 -3.35 -35.27 26.81
N ASN A 506 -3.80 -35.50 28.05
CA ASN A 506 -2.94 -36.06 29.10
C ASN A 506 -2.78 -37.59 28.94
N SER A 507 -1.93 -38.20 29.77
CA SER A 507 -1.65 -39.64 29.72
C SER A 507 -2.84 -40.54 30.04
N SER A 508 -3.86 -40.02 30.73
CA SER A 508 -5.14 -40.71 30.95
C SER A 508 -6.11 -40.61 29.75
N GLY A 509 -5.75 -39.90 28.68
CA GLY A 509 -6.61 -39.65 27.52
C GLY A 509 -7.67 -38.56 27.76
N GLU A 510 -7.54 -37.78 28.84
CA GLU A 510 -8.39 -36.62 29.09
C GLU A 510 -7.85 -35.41 28.32
N ARG A 511 -8.75 -34.69 27.66
CA ARG A 511 -8.43 -33.45 26.95
C ARG A 511 -8.58 -32.26 27.89
N VAL A 512 -7.49 -31.54 28.08
CA VAL A 512 -7.38 -30.46 29.05
C VAL A 512 -6.92 -29.19 28.36
N ILE A 513 -7.32 -28.07 28.92
CA ILE A 513 -6.81 -26.76 28.55
C ILE A 513 -6.34 -26.04 29.81
N TYR A 514 -5.22 -25.34 29.72
CA TYR A 514 -4.68 -24.48 30.77
C TYR A 514 -4.87 -23.05 30.31
N LEU A 515 -5.76 -22.31 30.98
CA LEU A 515 -6.04 -20.93 30.60
C LEU A 515 -4.99 -19.98 31.17
N GLY A 516 -4.50 -19.08 30.32
CA GLY A 516 -3.64 -17.97 30.75
C GLY A 516 -4.44 -16.95 31.56
N SER A 517 -3.82 -16.32 32.56
CA SER A 517 -4.44 -15.20 33.28
C SER A 517 -3.45 -14.45 34.17
N SER A 518 -3.77 -13.19 34.48
CA SER A 518 -2.98 -12.36 35.40
C SER A 518 -3.00 -12.77 36.87
N ARG A 519 -3.95 -13.65 37.27
CA ARG A 519 -4.09 -14.07 38.67
C ARG A 519 -3.59 -15.48 38.92
N ASP A 520 -3.86 -16.38 37.98
CA ASP A 520 -3.52 -17.79 38.00
C ASP A 520 -3.11 -18.18 36.59
N PRO A 521 -1.86 -17.87 36.18
CA PRO A 521 -1.36 -18.23 34.88
C PRO A 521 -1.33 -19.76 34.83
N LEU A 522 -2.11 -20.37 33.94
CA LEU A 522 -2.25 -21.82 33.72
C LEU A 522 -3.31 -22.52 34.59
N ASN A 523 -4.50 -21.93 34.72
CA ASN A 523 -5.62 -22.59 35.38
C ASN A 523 -6.16 -23.77 34.54
N ARG A 524 -6.04 -25.00 35.07
CA ARG A 524 -6.48 -26.23 34.38
C ARG A 524 -7.99 -26.35 34.33
N GLN A 525 -8.53 -26.51 33.12
CA GLN A 525 -9.92 -26.84 32.85
C GLN A 525 -10.04 -28.10 31.98
N HIS A 526 -11.16 -28.81 32.16
CA HIS A 526 -11.49 -29.95 31.31
C HIS A 526 -12.12 -29.44 30.01
N PHE A 527 -11.57 -29.82 28.85
CA PHE A 527 -11.98 -29.26 27.56
C PHE A 527 -13.16 -30.01 26.94
N THR A 528 -13.06 -31.34 26.77
CA THR A 528 -14.14 -32.14 26.16
C THR A 528 -14.03 -33.63 26.45
N ASN A 529 -15.18 -34.32 26.44
CA ASN A 529 -15.29 -35.79 26.50
C ASN A 529 -15.39 -36.37 25.07
N SER A 530 -14.46 -36.02 24.17
CA SER A 530 -14.43 -36.64 22.84
C SER A 530 -14.14 -38.14 22.99
N THR A 531 -14.77 -38.97 22.17
CA THR A 531 -14.60 -40.43 22.21
C THR A 531 -13.40 -40.91 21.40
N ALA A 532 -12.77 -40.03 20.61
CA ALA A 532 -11.60 -40.33 19.79
C ALA A 532 -10.33 -39.83 20.48
N GLN A 533 -9.29 -40.66 20.52
CA GLN A 533 -7.97 -40.26 21.02
C GLN A 533 -7.21 -39.46 19.96
N LEU A 534 -6.31 -38.58 20.40
CA LEU A 534 -5.35 -37.94 19.51
C LEU A 534 -4.40 -38.97 18.89
N SER A 535 -4.10 -38.76 17.60
CA SER A 535 -3.11 -39.57 16.88
C SER A 535 -1.75 -39.49 17.57
N ASN A 536 -0.99 -40.58 17.57
CA ASN A 536 0.36 -40.63 18.13
C ASN A 536 1.33 -39.60 17.50
N LEU A 537 1.04 -39.10 16.29
CA LEU A 537 1.81 -38.01 15.67
C LEU A 537 1.52 -36.63 16.28
N GLY A 538 0.36 -36.46 16.94
CA GLY A 538 0.05 -35.26 17.70
C GLY A 538 -0.21 -33.99 16.90
N ASN A 539 -0.52 -34.09 15.60
CA ASN A 539 -0.73 -32.92 14.75
C ASN A 539 -1.97 -32.12 15.19
N SER A 540 -1.78 -30.84 15.48
CA SER A 540 -2.85 -29.91 15.80
C SER A 540 -2.57 -28.53 15.21
N GLY A 541 -3.60 -27.69 15.13
CA GLY A 541 -3.51 -26.33 14.63
C GLY A 541 -4.61 -25.44 15.18
N PHE A 542 -4.36 -24.13 15.17
CA PHE A 542 -5.29 -23.10 15.60
C PHE A 542 -5.31 -21.99 14.54
N ALA A 543 -6.27 -22.07 13.63
CA ALA A 543 -6.30 -21.23 12.43
C ALA A 543 -7.73 -20.93 12.00
N SER A 544 -7.96 -19.75 11.42
CA SER A 544 -9.23 -19.46 10.77
C SER A 544 -9.37 -20.33 9.52
N LEU A 545 -10.52 -20.98 9.32
CA LEU A 545 -10.75 -21.88 8.19
C LEU A 545 -11.83 -21.35 7.24
N GLY A 546 -11.60 -21.50 5.94
CA GLY A 546 -12.54 -21.07 4.90
C GLY A 546 -12.86 -19.58 5.01
N THR A 547 -14.14 -19.23 5.17
CA THR A 547 -14.61 -17.85 5.30
C THR A 547 -14.70 -17.36 6.75
N SER A 548 -14.48 -18.22 7.75
CA SER A 548 -14.52 -17.81 9.16
C SER A 548 -13.39 -16.83 9.45
N MET A 549 -13.67 -15.75 10.17
CA MET A 549 -12.62 -14.86 10.70
C MET A 549 -12.05 -15.39 12.01
N ASN A 550 -12.89 -16.02 12.85
CA ASN A 550 -12.44 -16.63 14.09
C ASN A 550 -11.68 -17.93 13.83
N PRO A 551 -10.60 -18.18 14.60
CA PRO A 551 -9.83 -19.42 14.50
C PRO A 551 -10.60 -20.63 15.03
N SER A 552 -10.31 -21.78 14.45
CA SER A 552 -10.79 -23.09 14.87
C SER A 552 -9.62 -23.92 15.40
N LEU A 553 -9.88 -24.72 16.44
CA LEU A 553 -8.94 -25.73 16.91
C LEU A 553 -9.10 -27.00 16.06
N VAL A 554 -8.05 -27.39 15.36
CA VAL A 554 -8.02 -28.50 14.40
C VAL A 554 -7.09 -29.58 14.93
N LEU A 555 -7.58 -30.79 15.12
CA LEU A 555 -6.85 -31.88 15.78
C LEU A 555 -6.83 -33.14 14.92
N LEU A 556 -5.68 -33.80 14.83
CA LEU A 556 -5.59 -35.14 14.25
C LEU A 556 -5.94 -36.20 15.29
N THR A 557 -6.96 -36.99 15.00
CA THR A 557 -7.41 -38.13 15.81
C THR A 557 -7.17 -39.44 15.07
N ASP A 558 -7.30 -40.57 15.77
CA ASP A 558 -7.23 -41.90 15.17
C ASP A 558 -8.32 -42.15 14.11
N ASN A 559 -9.43 -41.39 14.15
CA ASN A 559 -10.59 -41.55 13.26
C ASN A 559 -10.72 -40.45 12.19
N GLY A 560 -9.75 -39.53 12.09
CA GLY A 560 -9.76 -38.42 11.15
C GLY A 560 -9.41 -37.07 11.79
N ILE A 561 -9.89 -35.98 11.20
CA ILE A 561 -9.61 -34.61 11.66
C ILE A 561 -10.80 -34.09 12.44
N GLU A 562 -10.58 -33.64 13.67
CA GLU A 562 -11.62 -33.05 14.50
C GLU A 562 -11.44 -31.53 14.54
N VAL A 563 -12.49 -30.79 14.18
CA VAL A 563 -12.50 -29.33 14.12
C VAL A 563 -13.46 -28.78 15.15
N PHE A 564 -12.97 -27.95 16.07
CA PHE A 564 -13.76 -27.17 17.01
C PHE A 564 -13.78 -25.71 16.57
N SER A 565 -14.96 -25.17 16.34
CA SER A 565 -15.18 -23.76 16.02
C SER A 565 -15.93 -23.08 17.17
N ASP A 566 -15.87 -21.74 17.22
CA ASP A 566 -16.64 -20.92 18.18
C ASP A 566 -16.37 -21.34 19.64
N LEU A 567 -15.08 -21.50 19.99
CA LEU A 567 -14.63 -22.02 21.30
C LEU A 567 -15.06 -21.13 22.48
N ALA A 568 -14.90 -19.82 22.33
CA ALA A 568 -15.27 -18.83 23.32
C ALA A 568 -16.78 -18.59 23.32
N GLY A 569 -17.46 -18.85 24.44
CA GLY A 569 -18.89 -18.53 24.58
C GLY A 569 -19.13 -17.03 24.86
N ALA A 570 -20.41 -16.60 24.83
CA ALA A 570 -20.80 -15.18 25.00
C ALA A 570 -20.40 -14.50 26.33
N ASN A 571 -19.85 -15.24 27.30
CA ASN A 571 -19.38 -14.73 28.60
C ASN A 571 -17.87 -14.96 28.80
N ASP A 572 -17.09 -15.09 27.72
CA ASP A 572 -15.64 -15.40 27.73
C ASP A 572 -15.27 -16.71 28.46
N ASN A 573 -16.26 -17.57 28.73
CA ASN A 573 -16.06 -18.90 29.29
C ASN A 573 -16.08 -19.94 28.18
N LEU A 574 -15.23 -20.96 28.29
CA LEU A 574 -15.24 -22.10 27.41
C LEU A 574 -16.57 -22.86 27.56
N THR A 575 -17.47 -22.71 26.58
CA THR A 575 -18.72 -23.49 26.53
C THR A 575 -18.46 -24.77 25.75
N SER A 576 -18.75 -25.95 26.34
CA SER A 576 -18.52 -27.30 25.77
C SER A 576 -18.53 -27.31 24.23
N PRO A 577 -17.37 -27.24 23.57
CA PRO A 577 -17.33 -26.92 22.15
C PRO A 577 -17.77 -28.15 21.35
N LYS A 578 -18.72 -27.95 20.43
CA LYS A 578 -19.15 -29.03 19.51
C LYS A 578 -18.08 -29.21 18.44
N SER A 579 -17.59 -30.43 18.25
CA SER A 579 -16.67 -30.75 17.17
C SER A 579 -17.38 -31.25 15.92
N LYS A 580 -16.77 -30.98 14.77
CA LYS A 580 -17.07 -31.62 13.48
C LYS A 580 -15.91 -32.54 13.13
N THR A 581 -16.19 -33.82 12.93
CA THR A 581 -15.19 -34.77 12.41
C THR A 581 -15.20 -34.77 10.89
N ILE A 582 -14.03 -34.57 10.28
CA ILE A 582 -13.76 -34.56 8.86
C ILE A 582 -12.93 -35.80 8.52
N GLN A 583 -13.35 -36.52 7.48
CA GLN A 583 -12.64 -37.71 7.02
C GLN A 583 -11.34 -37.34 6.29
N LEU A 584 -10.32 -38.18 6.46
CA LEU A 584 -9.05 -38.05 5.75
C LEU A 584 -9.20 -38.31 4.24
N PRO A 585 -8.24 -37.87 3.41
CA PRO A 585 -8.22 -38.21 2.00
C PRO A 585 -8.23 -39.73 1.76
N PRO A 586 -8.69 -40.20 0.58
CA PRO A 586 -8.71 -41.62 0.26
C PRO A 586 -7.32 -42.27 0.38
N ASN A 587 -7.23 -43.43 1.04
CA ASN A 587 -5.99 -44.18 1.26
C ASN A 587 -4.92 -43.45 2.09
N VAL A 588 -5.32 -42.47 2.92
CA VAL A 588 -4.44 -41.80 3.89
C VAL A 588 -4.79 -42.25 5.31
N TYR A 589 -3.77 -42.56 6.09
CA TYR A 589 -3.90 -43.03 7.48
C TYR A 589 -3.26 -42.02 8.46
N PRO A 590 -3.79 -41.85 9.68
CA PRO A 590 -3.32 -40.84 10.65
C PRO A 590 -1.84 -40.95 11.07
N ASP A 591 -1.21 -42.10 10.88
CA ASP A 591 0.19 -42.40 11.22
C ASP A 591 1.18 -42.02 10.11
N LYS A 592 0.70 -41.57 8.95
CA LYS A 592 1.52 -41.21 7.77
C LYS A 592 1.38 -39.74 7.34
N ILE A 593 0.93 -38.87 8.25
CA ILE A 593 0.63 -37.46 7.97
C ILE A 593 1.66 -36.55 8.65
N GLY A 594 2.30 -35.68 7.88
CA GLY A 594 3.17 -34.62 8.40
C GLY A 594 2.40 -33.53 9.15
N LYS A 595 3.10 -32.47 9.56
CA LYS A 595 2.47 -31.33 10.25
C LYS A 595 1.37 -30.68 9.41
N PHE A 596 0.33 -30.19 10.09
CA PHE A 596 -0.71 -29.37 9.48
C PHE A 596 -0.13 -28.02 9.05
N VAL A 597 -0.43 -27.59 7.84
CA VAL A 597 -0.03 -26.27 7.33
C VAL A 597 -1.27 -25.52 6.91
N PHE A 598 -1.44 -24.30 7.40
CA PHE A 598 -2.61 -23.45 7.13
C PHE A 598 -2.18 -22.26 6.29
N GLY A 599 -2.76 -22.11 5.10
CA GLY A 599 -2.41 -21.02 4.19
C GLY A 599 -3.43 -20.83 3.09
N ASP A 600 -3.36 -19.69 2.41
CA ASP A 600 -4.16 -19.37 1.24
C ASP A 600 -3.37 -19.69 -0.05
N PHE A 601 -3.32 -20.98 -0.41
CA PHE A 601 -2.47 -21.48 -1.49
C PHE A 601 -2.91 -21.06 -2.89
N ASN A 602 -4.13 -20.53 -3.03
CA ASN A 602 -4.73 -20.18 -4.32
C ASN A 602 -5.18 -18.72 -4.41
N MET A 603 -4.76 -17.87 -3.47
CA MET A 603 -5.13 -16.45 -3.40
C MET A 603 -6.65 -16.22 -3.46
N SER A 604 -7.40 -17.01 -2.69
CA SER A 604 -8.86 -16.94 -2.61
C SER A 604 -9.38 -16.13 -1.42
N SER A 605 -8.49 -15.54 -0.63
CA SER A 605 -8.77 -15.00 0.70
C SER A 605 -9.37 -16.01 1.68
N GLN A 606 -9.17 -17.32 1.44
CA GLN A 606 -9.63 -18.40 2.31
C GLN A 606 -8.45 -19.25 2.73
N ILE A 607 -8.26 -19.37 4.04
CA ILE A 607 -7.21 -20.22 4.59
C ILE A 607 -7.67 -21.68 4.48
N GLN A 608 -6.80 -22.51 3.91
CA GLN A 608 -7.00 -23.92 3.65
C GLN A 608 -6.01 -24.75 4.48
N LEU A 609 -6.39 -25.98 4.81
CA LEU A 609 -5.47 -26.95 5.41
C LEU A 609 -4.76 -27.72 4.30
N LEU A 610 -3.43 -27.76 4.39
CA LEU A 610 -2.56 -28.63 3.61
C LEU A 610 -2.07 -29.78 4.49
N LEU A 611 -2.19 -30.99 3.95
CA LEU A 611 -1.64 -32.23 4.51
C LEU A 611 -0.55 -32.77 3.60
N LEU A 612 0.65 -32.91 4.16
CA LEU A 612 1.72 -33.66 3.54
C LEU A 612 1.63 -35.12 4.01
N THR A 613 1.63 -36.07 3.08
CA THR A 613 1.55 -37.49 3.39
C THR A 613 2.73 -38.25 2.78
N CYS A 614 3.26 -39.20 3.52
CA CYS A 614 4.37 -40.07 3.09
C CYS A 614 3.85 -41.52 3.00
N PRO A 615 3.37 -41.97 1.83
CA PRO A 615 2.85 -43.33 1.68
C PRO A 615 3.93 -44.40 1.91
N ASP A 616 5.15 -44.12 1.45
CA ASP A 616 6.34 -44.98 1.55
C ASP A 616 7.15 -44.64 2.81
N GLU A 617 7.84 -45.64 3.41
CA GLU A 617 8.63 -45.44 4.64
C GLU A 617 9.76 -44.41 4.48
N ASP A 618 10.39 -44.36 3.31
CA ASP A 618 11.47 -43.42 2.99
C ASP A 618 10.99 -42.04 2.50
N CYS A 619 9.67 -41.83 2.44
CA CYS A 619 8.99 -40.65 1.90
C CYS A 619 9.55 -40.18 0.53
N SER A 620 9.85 -41.13 -0.36
CA SER A 620 10.37 -40.85 -1.71
C SER A 620 9.30 -40.30 -2.67
N LYS A 621 8.03 -40.62 -2.44
CA LYS A 621 6.88 -40.14 -3.22
C LYS A 621 5.83 -39.51 -2.31
N PRO A 622 6.10 -38.33 -1.74
CA PRO A 622 5.11 -37.67 -0.91
C PRO A 622 3.91 -37.21 -1.76
N LYS A 623 2.76 -37.13 -1.12
CA LYS A 623 1.56 -36.52 -1.69
C LYS A 623 1.13 -35.33 -0.84
N ILE A 624 0.81 -34.23 -1.51
CA ILE A 624 0.23 -33.04 -0.88
C ILE A 624 -1.27 -33.03 -1.16
N TRP A 625 -2.05 -32.86 -0.10
CA TRP A 625 -3.50 -32.71 -0.15
C TRP A 625 -3.90 -31.36 0.41
N ILE A 626 -4.88 -30.70 -0.19
CA ILE A 626 -5.39 -29.43 0.35
C ILE A 626 -6.93 -29.52 0.47
N SER A 627 -7.48 -28.87 1.50
CA SER A 627 -8.92 -28.74 1.72
C SER A 627 -9.26 -27.43 2.46
N PRO A 628 -10.36 -26.72 2.13
CA PRO A 628 -10.75 -25.49 2.83
C PRO A 628 -11.36 -25.74 4.21
N LEU A 629 -11.66 -27.01 4.55
CA LEU A 629 -12.26 -27.46 5.81
C LEU A 629 -13.56 -26.74 6.26
N GLY A 630 -14.23 -26.04 5.34
CA GLY A 630 -15.49 -25.34 5.59
C GLY A 630 -16.73 -26.24 5.50
N SER A 631 -17.73 -25.81 4.73
CA SER A 631 -18.95 -26.58 4.48
C SER A 631 -18.71 -27.78 3.55
N ASN A 632 -17.89 -27.61 2.51
CA ASN A 632 -17.43 -28.68 1.62
C ASN A 632 -16.08 -29.25 2.11
N THR A 633 -16.00 -30.58 2.26
CA THR A 633 -14.83 -31.30 2.77
C THR A 633 -14.08 -32.05 1.66
N ASP A 634 -14.09 -31.51 0.45
CA ASP A 634 -13.40 -32.14 -0.67
C ASP A 634 -11.89 -31.95 -0.52
N TRP A 635 -11.16 -33.01 -0.81
CA TRP A 635 -9.70 -33.04 -0.83
C TRP A 635 -9.23 -33.05 -2.28
N TRP A 636 -8.23 -32.24 -2.61
CA TRP A 636 -7.54 -32.32 -3.91
C TRP A 636 -6.06 -32.64 -3.72
N GLU A 637 -5.55 -33.51 -4.60
CA GLU A 637 -4.13 -33.88 -4.65
C GLU A 637 -3.37 -32.87 -5.51
N VAL A 638 -2.22 -32.40 -5.01
CA VAL A 638 -1.31 -31.49 -5.72
C VAL A 638 -0.09 -32.28 -6.18
N THR A 639 0.33 -32.05 -7.43
CA THR A 639 1.52 -32.70 -7.99
C THR A 639 2.78 -32.06 -7.43
N VAL A 640 3.69 -32.86 -6.87
CA VAL A 640 4.95 -32.39 -6.28
C VAL A 640 6.14 -32.89 -7.10
N LYS A 641 7.05 -31.98 -7.44
CA LYS A 641 8.32 -32.32 -8.08
C LYS A 641 9.48 -32.09 -7.10
N LEU A 642 10.01 -33.17 -6.52
CA LEU A 642 11.11 -33.10 -5.55
C LEU A 642 12.49 -32.99 -6.21
N THR A 643 12.66 -33.53 -7.41
CA THR A 643 13.97 -33.58 -8.09
C THR A 643 14.38 -32.18 -8.57
N PRO A 644 15.48 -31.62 -8.06
CA PRO A 644 16.01 -30.35 -8.55
C PRO A 644 16.42 -30.43 -10.03
N VAL A 645 16.39 -29.30 -10.73
CA VAL A 645 16.76 -29.24 -12.15
C VAL A 645 18.22 -29.68 -12.34
N GLY A 646 18.44 -30.64 -13.25
CA GLY A 646 19.78 -31.16 -13.55
C GLY A 646 20.21 -32.39 -12.76
N PHE A 647 19.34 -32.94 -11.88
CA PHE A 647 19.61 -34.17 -11.12
C PHE A 647 18.75 -35.34 -11.62
N GLU A 648 19.21 -36.58 -11.38
CA GLU A 648 18.48 -37.80 -11.73
C GLU A 648 17.23 -37.98 -10.85
N GLU A 649 16.13 -38.43 -11.46
CA GLU A 649 14.88 -38.72 -10.73
C GLU A 649 15.06 -39.91 -9.77
N GLY A 650 14.57 -39.77 -8.54
CA GLY A 650 14.55 -40.83 -7.54
C GLY A 650 15.69 -40.81 -6.51
N SER A 651 16.66 -39.91 -6.62
CA SER A 651 17.72 -39.71 -5.61
C SER A 651 17.34 -38.77 -4.46
N TRP A 652 16.13 -38.20 -4.51
CA TRP A 652 15.65 -37.19 -3.57
C TRP A 652 14.35 -37.66 -2.91
N SER A 653 14.27 -37.55 -1.58
CA SER A 653 13.07 -37.78 -0.79
C SER A 653 12.87 -36.66 0.22
N LEU A 654 11.68 -36.58 0.84
CA LEU A 654 11.54 -35.68 1.98
C LEU A 654 12.29 -36.27 3.19
N ALA A 655 12.89 -35.39 3.98
CA ALA A 655 13.54 -35.79 5.22
C ALA A 655 12.52 -36.42 6.17
N SER A 656 12.72 -37.69 6.49
CA SER A 656 11.97 -38.40 7.52
C SER A 656 12.70 -38.31 8.85
N VAL A 657 11.94 -38.27 9.95
CA VAL A 657 12.48 -38.11 11.31
C VAL A 657 13.26 -39.36 11.70
N THR A 658 14.60 -39.29 11.66
CA THR A 658 15.46 -40.42 12.04
C THR A 658 15.96 -40.38 13.48
N SER A 659 15.63 -39.33 14.26
CA SER A 659 15.67 -39.35 15.73
C SER A 659 15.06 -38.05 16.31
N PRO A 660 14.27 -38.11 17.40
CA PRO A 660 13.66 -36.93 18.02
C PRO A 660 14.68 -36.19 18.89
N GLY A 661 15.38 -35.21 18.31
CA GLY A 661 16.25 -34.27 19.03
C GLY A 661 15.83 -32.82 18.76
N PHE A 662 16.26 -31.89 19.60
CA PHE A 662 15.95 -30.46 19.44
C PHE A 662 16.32 -29.90 18.05
N SER A 663 17.48 -30.28 17.52
CA SER A 663 17.96 -29.83 16.20
C SER A 663 17.21 -30.44 15.01
N THR A 664 16.60 -31.62 15.19
CA THR A 664 15.84 -32.32 14.15
C THR A 664 14.35 -32.02 14.22
N SER A 665 13.81 -31.68 15.40
CA SER A 665 12.39 -31.36 15.63
C SER A 665 11.91 -30.16 14.80
N VAL A 666 12.82 -29.23 14.51
CA VAL A 666 12.60 -28.04 13.67
C VAL A 666 12.40 -28.39 12.19
N PHE A 667 13.04 -29.46 11.71
CA PHE A 667 12.90 -29.93 10.31
C PHE A 667 11.74 -30.92 10.12
N VAL A 668 11.01 -31.25 11.19
CA VAL A 668 9.85 -32.14 11.11
C VAL A 668 8.64 -31.34 10.66
N GLY A 669 8.49 -31.14 9.35
CA GLY A 669 7.27 -30.61 8.73
C GLY A 669 7.48 -29.30 7.96
N PRO A 670 6.58 -28.99 7.00
CA PRO A 670 6.73 -27.82 6.15
C PRO A 670 6.47 -26.53 6.94
N SER A 671 7.23 -25.48 6.65
CA SER A 671 6.91 -24.11 7.06
C SER A 671 6.39 -23.31 5.88
N LEU A 672 5.42 -22.42 6.12
CA LEU A 672 4.81 -21.59 5.09
C LEU A 672 5.53 -20.24 4.99
N GLY A 673 5.77 -19.76 3.78
CA GLY A 673 6.26 -18.41 3.53
C GLY A 673 6.28 -18.12 2.03
N ASP A 674 6.26 -16.85 1.64
CA ASP A 674 6.36 -16.45 0.23
C ASP A 674 7.83 -16.07 -0.04
N ALA A 675 8.60 -16.99 -0.60
CA ALA A 675 10.06 -16.87 -0.64
C ALA A 675 10.54 -16.05 -1.84
N ASP A 676 9.80 -16.09 -2.94
CA ASP A 676 10.05 -15.28 -4.13
C ASP A 676 9.18 -14.02 -4.19
N LEU A 677 8.30 -13.81 -3.21
CA LEU A 677 7.39 -12.68 -3.09
C LEU A 677 6.39 -12.58 -4.25
N ASP A 678 6.09 -13.69 -4.93
CA ASP A 678 5.17 -13.72 -6.07
C ASP A 678 3.68 -13.65 -5.67
N GLY A 679 3.39 -13.70 -4.37
CA GLY A 679 2.06 -13.63 -3.77
C GLY A 679 1.43 -15.00 -3.49
N TYR A 680 2.04 -16.09 -3.96
CA TYR A 680 1.63 -17.45 -3.66
C TYR A 680 2.48 -18.02 -2.52
N PRO A 681 1.88 -18.54 -1.43
CA PRO A 681 2.64 -19.15 -0.35
C PRO A 681 3.44 -20.39 -0.81
N ASP A 682 4.75 -20.39 -0.56
CA ASP A 682 5.68 -21.51 -0.75
C ASP A 682 5.84 -22.35 0.53
N LEU A 683 6.44 -23.53 0.38
CA LEU A 683 6.75 -24.43 1.50
C LEU A 683 8.26 -24.62 1.67
N ALA A 684 8.79 -24.24 2.83
CA ALA A 684 10.12 -24.64 3.25
C ALA A 684 10.10 -26.06 3.83
N VAL A 685 10.95 -26.94 3.32
CA VAL A 685 11.02 -28.37 3.68
C VAL A 685 12.47 -28.86 3.79
N GLY A 686 12.70 -29.98 4.49
CA GLY A 686 13.96 -30.70 4.42
C GLY A 686 13.95 -31.73 3.29
N LEU A 687 14.90 -31.66 2.35
CA LEU A 687 15.13 -32.66 1.32
C LEU A 687 16.30 -33.57 1.70
N LYS A 688 16.07 -34.88 1.66
CA LYS A 688 17.08 -35.92 1.81
C LYS A 688 17.59 -36.31 0.43
N TYR A 689 18.89 -36.18 0.22
CA TYR A 689 19.60 -36.74 -0.92
C TYR A 689 20.21 -38.08 -0.53
N SER A 690 19.93 -39.14 -1.30
CA SER A 690 20.51 -40.47 -1.11
C SER A 690 21.21 -40.93 -2.39
N GLN A 691 22.53 -41.14 -2.30
CA GLN A 691 23.32 -41.75 -3.37
C GLN A 691 24.28 -42.78 -2.76
N GLY A 692 24.05 -44.07 -3.04
CA GLY A 692 24.84 -45.15 -2.42
C GLY A 692 24.64 -45.20 -0.90
N SER A 693 25.72 -45.09 -0.13
CA SER A 693 25.70 -45.08 1.35
C SER A 693 25.73 -43.68 1.97
N THR A 694 25.77 -42.62 1.17
CA THR A 694 25.81 -41.24 1.66
C THR A 694 24.40 -40.65 1.67
N GLU A 695 23.96 -40.20 2.84
CA GLU A 695 22.71 -39.50 3.05
C GLU A 695 22.99 -38.08 3.57
N ILE A 696 22.39 -37.07 2.93
CA ILE A 696 22.52 -35.67 3.35
C ILE A 696 21.12 -35.06 3.36
N VAL A 697 20.79 -34.29 4.39
CA VAL A 697 19.56 -33.51 4.47
C VAL A 697 19.89 -32.04 4.24
N LEU A 698 19.18 -31.39 3.33
CA LEU A 698 19.36 -30.00 2.96
C LEU A 698 18.02 -29.24 3.09
N PRO A 699 18.02 -27.99 3.57
CA PRO A 699 16.83 -27.14 3.48
C PRO A 699 16.51 -26.83 2.01
N ALA A 700 15.24 -26.84 1.66
CA ALA A 700 14.75 -26.57 0.32
C ALA A 700 13.41 -25.82 0.36
N ILE A 701 13.07 -25.15 -0.74
CA ILE A 701 11.81 -24.44 -0.92
C ILE A 701 11.04 -25.11 -2.06
N LEU A 702 9.85 -25.60 -1.78
CA LEU A 702 8.89 -26.05 -2.78
C LEU A 702 8.06 -24.85 -3.21
N ARG A 703 8.32 -24.37 -4.43
CA ARG A 703 7.65 -23.18 -4.97
C ARG A 703 6.23 -23.48 -5.42
N ASN A 704 5.28 -22.62 -5.07
CA ASN A 704 3.91 -22.75 -5.51
C ASN A 704 3.72 -22.14 -6.91
N THR A 705 3.75 -22.99 -7.93
CA THR A 705 3.69 -22.55 -9.33
C THR A 705 2.27 -22.39 -9.87
N ALA A 706 1.26 -22.13 -9.03
CA ALA A 706 -0.15 -22.08 -9.42
C ALA A 706 -0.44 -21.15 -10.61
N HIS A 707 0.43 -20.16 -10.88
CA HIS A 707 0.32 -19.24 -12.02
C HIS A 707 1.10 -19.68 -13.29
N SER A 708 2.04 -20.63 -13.20
CA SER A 708 2.93 -20.94 -14.32
C SER A 708 2.38 -22.07 -15.20
N ASN A 709 1.71 -21.70 -16.30
CA ASN A 709 1.55 -22.57 -17.46
C ASN A 709 2.89 -22.70 -18.21
N GLY A 710 3.92 -23.28 -17.57
CA GLY A 710 5.19 -23.65 -18.21
C GLY A 710 6.14 -22.50 -18.58
N GLY A 711 6.01 -21.32 -17.99
CA GLY A 711 6.87 -20.15 -18.25
C GLY A 711 7.92 -19.94 -17.16
N VAL A 712 9.16 -19.64 -17.56
CA VAL A 712 10.32 -19.34 -16.71
C VAL A 712 9.99 -18.22 -15.71
N VAL A 713 10.19 -18.47 -14.41
CA VAL A 713 10.13 -17.41 -13.39
C VAL A 713 11.41 -16.59 -13.47
N LEU A 714 11.28 -15.33 -13.89
CA LEU A 714 12.37 -14.36 -13.89
C LEU A 714 12.49 -13.77 -12.48
N TYR A 715 13.64 -13.93 -11.84
CA TYR A 715 13.92 -13.28 -10.55
C TYR A 715 14.11 -11.78 -10.79
N SER A 716 13.10 -10.98 -10.43
CA SER A 716 13.20 -9.52 -10.31
C SER A 716 13.68 -9.19 -8.90
N CYS A 717 14.72 -8.37 -8.77
CA CYS A 717 15.31 -8.04 -7.46
C CYS A 717 14.53 -6.95 -6.69
N ASN A 718 13.37 -6.50 -7.21
CA ASN A 718 12.57 -5.41 -6.64
C ASN A 718 11.08 -5.81 -6.55
N ILE A 719 10.80 -6.94 -5.93
CA ILE A 719 9.41 -7.39 -5.72
C ILE A 719 8.86 -6.70 -4.48
N LEU A 720 7.65 -6.16 -4.60
CA LEU A 720 6.98 -5.41 -3.55
C LEU A 720 6.39 -6.37 -2.52
N SER A 721 6.52 -6.05 -1.24
CA SER A 721 5.91 -6.83 -0.15
C SER A 721 5.28 -5.92 0.91
N ILE A 722 4.45 -6.47 1.78
CA ILE A 722 4.03 -5.81 3.03
C ILE A 722 4.29 -6.78 4.17
N GLN A 723 4.78 -6.26 5.28
CA GLN A 723 4.89 -7.02 6.53
C GLN A 723 3.81 -6.51 7.50
N VAL A 724 2.95 -7.40 8.00
CA VAL A 724 1.88 -7.05 8.94
C VAL A 724 2.13 -7.72 10.29
N MET A 725 2.21 -6.92 11.35
CA MET A 725 2.40 -7.36 12.73
C MET A 725 1.24 -6.85 13.60
N LEU A 726 0.76 -7.69 14.51
CA LEU A 726 -0.24 -7.33 15.52
C LEU A 726 0.36 -7.53 16.91
N THR A 727 0.14 -6.58 17.83
CA THR A 727 0.49 -6.78 19.25
C THR A 727 -0.61 -7.54 19.99
N THR A 728 -0.34 -7.99 21.22
CA THR A 728 -1.30 -8.75 22.06
C THR A 728 -2.56 -7.97 22.47
N GLY A 729 -2.61 -6.65 22.25
CA GLY A 729 -3.78 -5.83 22.58
C GLY A 729 -4.08 -5.62 24.06
N LEU A 730 -3.27 -6.17 24.97
CA LEU A 730 -3.41 -6.01 26.42
C LEU A 730 -3.03 -4.58 26.89
N CYS A 731 -2.15 -3.89 26.16
CA CYS A 731 -1.81 -2.49 26.37
C CYS A 731 -1.71 -1.72 25.04
N GLY A 732 -2.08 -0.42 25.06
CA GLY A 732 -2.21 0.41 23.84
C GLY A 732 -1.13 1.47 23.66
N SER A 733 -0.39 1.78 24.73
CA SER A 733 0.69 2.76 24.70
C SER A 733 1.76 2.43 25.73
N PRO A 734 3.01 2.90 25.54
CA PRO A 734 4.11 2.66 26.49
C PRO A 734 3.76 3.04 27.94
N GLY A 735 3.00 4.12 28.17
CA GLY A 735 2.59 4.54 29.52
C GLY A 735 1.50 3.68 30.17
N GLN A 736 0.85 2.79 29.40
CA GLN A 736 -0.16 1.84 29.88
C GLN A 736 0.39 0.42 30.03
N CYS A 737 1.52 0.11 29.39
CA CYS A 737 2.14 -1.21 29.49
C CYS A 737 2.95 -1.33 30.79
N PRO A 738 2.94 -2.48 31.48
CA PRO A 738 3.67 -2.69 32.74
C PRO A 738 5.17 -2.40 32.64
N SER A 739 5.80 -2.82 31.54
CA SER A 739 7.23 -2.64 31.25
C SER A 739 7.59 -1.24 30.72
N GLY A 740 6.60 -0.38 30.49
CA GLY A 740 6.83 0.95 29.90
C GLY A 740 7.12 0.91 28.40
N VAL A 741 6.98 -0.24 27.73
CA VAL A 741 7.26 -0.45 26.31
C VAL A 741 6.10 -1.24 25.68
N LEU A 742 5.82 -1.02 24.39
CA LEU A 742 4.83 -1.81 23.66
C LEU A 742 5.44 -3.16 23.25
N PRO A 743 4.72 -4.28 23.41
CA PRO A 743 5.22 -5.64 23.11
C PRO A 743 5.23 -5.89 21.60
N TYR A 744 6.19 -5.30 20.90
CA TYR A 744 6.46 -5.63 19.51
C TYR A 744 7.02 -7.05 19.43
N GLY A 745 6.73 -7.81 18.37
CA GLY A 745 7.30 -9.16 18.17
C GLY A 745 6.87 -10.27 19.14
N LEU A 746 5.98 -9.99 20.10
CA LEU A 746 5.33 -11.00 20.92
C LEU A 746 4.24 -11.71 20.09
N PRO A 747 4.27 -13.04 19.91
CA PRO A 747 3.40 -13.72 18.97
C PRO A 747 1.93 -13.79 19.45
N GLY A 748 1.01 -13.36 18.61
CA GLY A 748 -0.42 -13.52 18.81
C GLY A 748 -0.97 -14.80 18.17
N TYR A 749 -1.70 -15.61 18.92
CA TYR A 749 -2.20 -16.90 18.47
C TYR A 749 -3.59 -16.80 17.84
N GLY A 750 -3.73 -17.32 16.62
CA GLY A 750 -5.01 -17.30 15.89
C GLY A 750 -5.40 -15.93 15.33
N TYR A 751 -4.45 -14.98 15.28
CA TYR A 751 -4.67 -13.72 14.58
C TYR A 751 -4.66 -13.97 13.07
N ARG A 752 -5.31 -13.07 12.32
CA ARG A 752 -5.38 -13.16 10.86
C ARG A 752 -5.16 -11.79 10.25
N ALA A 753 -4.40 -11.75 9.17
CA ALA A 753 -4.32 -10.62 8.27
C ALA A 753 -4.67 -11.09 6.86
N SER A 754 -5.26 -10.21 6.06
CA SER A 754 -5.44 -10.44 4.64
C SER A 754 -5.32 -9.14 3.87
N TYR A 755 -5.10 -9.24 2.57
CA TYR A 755 -5.17 -8.09 1.66
C TYR A 755 -6.02 -8.44 0.45
N GLU A 756 -6.61 -7.42 -0.15
CA GLU A 756 -7.25 -7.50 -1.45
C GLU A 756 -6.64 -6.44 -2.38
N THR A 757 -6.32 -6.83 -3.61
CA THR A 757 -5.81 -5.93 -4.64
C THR A 757 -6.26 -6.37 -6.03
N GLN A 758 -5.95 -5.59 -7.06
CA GLN A 758 -6.23 -5.92 -8.45
C GLN A 758 -5.05 -6.69 -9.05
N GLY A 759 -5.30 -7.88 -9.57
CA GLY A 759 -4.30 -8.69 -10.25
C GLY A 759 -3.99 -8.17 -11.66
N ALA A 760 -2.90 -8.68 -12.26
CA ALA A 760 -2.41 -8.27 -13.58
C ALA A 760 -3.46 -8.39 -14.71
N GLU A 761 -4.37 -9.37 -14.60
CA GLU A 761 -5.43 -9.62 -15.57
C GLU A 761 -6.70 -8.77 -15.34
N GLY A 762 -6.69 -7.89 -14.34
CA GLY A 762 -7.81 -7.00 -14.01
C GLY A 762 -8.86 -7.57 -13.05
N GLY A 763 -8.71 -8.82 -12.61
CA GLY A 763 -9.55 -9.44 -11.56
C GLY A 763 -9.13 -9.05 -10.14
N ARG A 764 -10.03 -9.20 -9.16
CA ARG A 764 -9.67 -9.07 -7.74
C ARG A 764 -8.91 -10.32 -7.29
N ILE A 765 -7.76 -10.11 -6.68
CA ILE A 765 -6.98 -11.14 -6.00
C ILE A 765 -6.89 -10.76 -4.52
N GLY A 766 -6.82 -11.76 -3.65
CA GLY A 766 -6.61 -11.52 -2.24
C GLY A 766 -5.88 -12.68 -1.60
N SER A 767 -5.08 -12.39 -0.58
CA SER A 767 -4.36 -13.41 0.16
C SER A 767 -4.63 -13.24 1.63
N SER A 768 -4.68 -14.35 2.36
CA SER A 768 -4.86 -14.38 3.81
C SER A 768 -3.75 -15.18 4.48
N GLY A 769 -3.24 -14.67 5.60
CA GLY A 769 -2.30 -15.37 6.47
C GLY A 769 -2.82 -15.47 7.89
N SER A 770 -2.58 -16.62 8.53
CA SER A 770 -2.80 -16.83 9.96
C SER A 770 -1.50 -16.65 10.71
N PHE A 771 -1.57 -16.02 11.87
CA PHE A 771 -0.45 -15.93 12.80
C PHE A 771 -0.42 -17.20 13.64
N VAL A 772 0.79 -17.75 13.82
CA VAL A 772 1.14 -18.84 14.76
C VAL A 772 0.06 -19.93 14.88
N SER A 773 -0.10 -20.73 13.81
CA SER A 773 -1.32 -21.51 13.60
C SER A 773 -1.18 -23.02 13.77
N THR A 774 -0.03 -23.52 14.23
CA THR A 774 0.26 -24.96 14.32
C THR A 774 0.61 -25.38 15.75
N SER A 775 0.54 -26.68 16.05
CA SER A 775 0.93 -27.27 17.33
C SER A 775 2.31 -26.79 17.83
N CYS A 776 2.49 -26.85 19.16
CA CYS A 776 3.47 -26.12 20.01
C CYS A 776 4.97 -26.31 19.71
N CYS A 777 5.35 -26.90 18.58
CA CYS A 777 6.68 -26.72 18.01
C CYS A 777 6.60 -25.82 16.77
N GLY A 778 5.99 -24.64 16.91
CA GLY A 778 6.10 -23.51 15.97
C GLY A 778 7.51 -22.92 15.97
N ALA A 779 8.54 -23.76 16.15
CA ALA A 779 9.91 -23.38 15.92
C ALA A 779 9.96 -22.85 14.49
N LEU A 780 10.37 -21.58 14.36
CA LEU A 780 10.42 -20.80 13.13
C LEU A 780 9.14 -20.06 12.69
N GLN A 781 8.04 -20.10 13.44
CA GLN A 781 6.90 -19.22 13.14
C GLN A 781 7.20 -17.78 13.54
N LEU A 782 6.85 -16.85 12.65
CA LEU A 782 7.12 -15.43 12.82
C LEU A 782 5.95 -14.74 13.54
N PRO A 783 6.22 -13.70 14.35
CA PRO A 783 5.18 -12.89 14.98
C PRO A 783 4.50 -11.90 14.00
N PHE A 784 4.70 -12.11 12.70
CA PHE A 784 4.18 -11.29 11.61
C PHE A 784 3.92 -12.14 10.38
N VAL A 785 3.06 -11.66 9.49
CA VAL A 785 2.84 -12.24 8.16
C VAL A 785 3.44 -11.31 7.12
N THR A 786 4.16 -11.88 6.16
CA THR A 786 4.63 -11.13 4.98
C THR A 786 3.81 -11.55 3.78
N PHE A 787 3.32 -10.58 3.02
CA PHE A 787 2.68 -10.82 1.74
C PHE A 787 3.56 -10.27 0.62
N GLY A 788 3.95 -11.12 -0.33
CA GLY A 788 4.49 -10.68 -1.60
C GLY A 788 3.37 -10.26 -2.55
N PHE A 789 3.65 -9.29 -3.40
CA PHE A 789 2.68 -8.79 -4.38
C PHE A 789 3.05 -9.11 -5.83
N GLY A 790 4.16 -9.82 -6.04
CA GLY A 790 4.78 -9.98 -7.34
C GLY A 790 5.06 -8.63 -8.01
N ASP A 791 5.08 -8.62 -9.34
CA ASP A 791 5.39 -7.44 -10.15
C ASP A 791 4.21 -6.46 -10.34
N PHE A 792 3.07 -6.70 -9.69
CA PHE A 792 1.78 -6.14 -10.16
C PHE A 792 1.13 -5.10 -9.24
N ALA A 793 1.31 -5.18 -7.91
CA ALA A 793 0.58 -4.28 -7.00
C ALA A 793 1.44 -3.10 -6.55
N THR A 794 1.24 -1.93 -7.17
CA THR A 794 1.82 -0.65 -6.71
C THR A 794 1.06 -0.03 -5.53
N TYR A 795 -0.11 -0.60 -5.16
CA TYR A 795 -0.99 -0.06 -4.13
C TYR A 795 -1.91 -1.16 -3.56
N ILE A 796 -2.18 -1.11 -2.25
CA ILE A 796 -3.09 -2.02 -1.55
C ILE A 796 -4.28 -1.22 -1.02
N GLU A 797 -5.49 -1.58 -1.44
CA GLU A 797 -6.71 -0.86 -1.04
C GLU A 797 -7.02 -1.07 0.44
N ASN A 798 -7.08 -2.33 0.86
CA ASN A 798 -7.50 -2.72 2.20
C ASN A 798 -6.65 -3.88 2.72
N VAL A 799 -6.21 -3.76 3.98
CA VAL A 799 -5.62 -4.87 4.75
C VAL A 799 -6.47 -5.08 6.00
N PRO A 800 -7.55 -5.89 5.93
CA PRO A 800 -8.27 -6.33 7.10
C PRO A 800 -7.39 -7.20 8.01
N VAL A 801 -7.45 -6.91 9.31
CA VAL A 801 -6.83 -7.70 10.36
C VAL A 801 -7.90 -8.09 11.39
N SER A 802 -7.77 -9.27 11.98
CA SER A 802 -8.71 -9.78 12.99
C SER A 802 -8.01 -10.57 14.08
N VAL A 803 -8.61 -10.53 15.27
CA VAL A 803 -8.19 -11.29 16.45
C VAL A 803 -9.34 -12.20 16.91
N PRO A 804 -9.07 -13.26 17.69
CA PRO A 804 -10.10 -14.13 18.25
C PRO A 804 -11.23 -13.34 18.92
N ALA A 805 -12.48 -13.77 18.68
CA ALA A 805 -13.66 -13.13 19.24
C ALA A 805 -14.66 -14.18 19.79
N PRO A 806 -15.39 -13.84 20.87
CA PRO A 806 -16.46 -14.69 21.41
C PRO A 806 -17.54 -15.00 20.39
N ALA A 807 -18.13 -16.19 20.50
CA ALA A 807 -19.32 -16.58 19.74
C ALA A 807 -20.48 -15.64 20.09
N GLY A 808 -21.04 -14.96 19.09
CA GLY A 808 -22.10 -13.99 19.31
C GLY A 808 -23.45 -14.61 19.65
N VAL A 809 -24.31 -13.81 20.28
CA VAL A 809 -25.70 -14.18 20.58
C VAL A 809 -26.50 -14.25 19.28
N SER A 810 -27.27 -15.32 19.06
CA SER A 810 -28.20 -15.39 17.93
C SER A 810 -29.28 -14.30 18.06
N CYS A 811 -29.37 -13.36 17.11
CA CYS A 811 -30.47 -12.41 17.08
C CYS A 811 -31.68 -13.09 16.39
N GLU A 812 -32.76 -13.27 17.16
CA GLU A 812 -34.04 -13.77 16.65
C GLU A 812 -34.89 -12.60 16.14
N PHE A 813 -35.39 -12.73 14.91
CA PHE A 813 -36.31 -11.78 14.30
C PHE A 813 -37.64 -12.45 14.01
N VAL A 814 -38.72 -11.75 14.32
CA VAL A 814 -40.09 -12.17 13.97
C VAL A 814 -40.63 -11.22 12.90
N LEU A 815 -40.93 -11.76 11.72
CA LEU A 815 -41.66 -11.04 10.68
C LEU A 815 -43.16 -11.22 10.89
N ILE A 816 -43.86 -10.14 11.23
CA ILE A 816 -45.31 -10.14 11.37
C ILE A 816 -45.92 -9.55 10.09
N TYR A 817 -46.69 -10.37 9.37
CA TYR A 817 -47.46 -9.89 8.22
C TYR A 817 -48.81 -9.34 8.69
N LYS A 818 -49.14 -8.11 8.28
CA LYS A 818 -50.51 -7.58 8.36
C LYS A 818 -50.83 -6.81 7.08
N ASP A 819 -51.80 -7.32 6.32
CA ASP A 819 -52.43 -6.68 5.15
C ASP A 819 -51.48 -5.99 4.15
N LEU A 820 -50.82 -6.81 3.30
CA LEU A 820 -50.06 -6.42 2.10
C LEU A 820 -48.98 -5.34 2.29
N SER A 821 -48.64 -5.00 3.53
CA SER A 821 -47.64 -3.99 3.90
C SER A 821 -46.73 -4.59 4.96
N VAL A 822 -45.42 -4.63 4.72
CA VAL A 822 -44.44 -5.10 5.71
C VAL A 822 -44.32 -4.05 6.81
N TYR A 823 -44.67 -4.37 8.05
CA TYR A 823 -44.50 -3.49 9.20
C TYR A 823 -43.70 -4.19 10.32
N TYR A 824 -42.58 -3.55 10.67
CA TYR A 824 -41.68 -3.78 11.82
C TYR A 824 -40.88 -5.09 11.89
N LEU A 825 -39.55 -4.92 11.82
CA LEU A 825 -38.56 -5.81 12.44
C LEU A 825 -38.57 -5.51 13.95
N LEU A 826 -39.02 -6.45 14.79
CA LEU A 826 -38.80 -6.38 16.24
C LEU A 826 -37.60 -7.28 16.56
N ALA A 827 -36.46 -6.67 16.90
CA ALA A 827 -35.34 -7.37 17.49
C ALA A 827 -35.66 -7.66 18.96
N PHE A 828 -35.57 -8.93 19.37
CA PHE A 828 -35.52 -9.25 20.79
C PHE A 828 -34.07 -9.13 21.28
N HIS A 829 -33.92 -8.62 22.51
CA HIS A 829 -32.69 -8.28 23.26
C HIS A 829 -31.31 -8.70 22.68
N GLY A 830 -30.38 -7.72 22.59
CA GLY A 830 -28.93 -7.97 22.63
C GLY A 830 -28.09 -7.49 21.44
N CYS A 831 -28.68 -7.01 20.35
CA CYS A 831 -27.92 -6.61 19.15
C CYS A 831 -27.44 -5.13 19.22
N PRO A 832 -26.13 -4.81 18.99
CA PRO A 832 -25.65 -3.43 18.85
C PRO A 832 -26.15 -2.79 17.54
N HIS A 833 -26.49 -1.51 17.60
CA HIS A 833 -27.27 -0.79 16.58
C HIS A 833 -26.58 -0.60 15.21
N SER A 834 -25.29 -0.98 15.07
CA SER A 834 -24.41 -0.60 13.95
C SER A 834 -24.25 -1.64 12.82
N GLN A 835 -24.82 -2.84 12.93
CA GLN A 835 -24.66 -3.91 11.90
C GLN A 835 -25.94 -4.26 11.12
N ILE A 836 -26.93 -3.38 11.07
CA ILE A 836 -28.17 -3.59 10.29
C ILE A 836 -27.99 -2.95 8.91
N LEU A 837 -27.45 -3.68 7.93
CA LEU A 837 -27.50 -3.31 6.51
C LEU A 837 -28.29 -4.38 5.72
N PRO A 838 -29.33 -4.01 4.95
CA PRO A 838 -30.05 -4.96 4.10
C PRO A 838 -29.25 -5.24 2.82
N GLN A 839 -28.97 -6.51 2.53
CA GLN A 839 -28.45 -6.96 1.24
C GLN A 839 -29.59 -6.93 0.18
N PRO A 840 -29.42 -6.33 -1.00
CA PRO A 840 -30.42 -6.37 -2.07
C PRO A 840 -30.31 -7.67 -2.87
N GLY A 841 -31.39 -8.47 -2.97
CA GLY A 841 -31.41 -9.61 -3.90
C GLY A 841 -32.39 -10.76 -3.69
N PHE A 842 -33.26 -10.77 -2.68
CA PHE A 842 -34.18 -11.89 -2.47
C PHE A 842 -35.62 -11.60 -2.93
N SER A 843 -36.10 -12.38 -3.90
CA SER A 843 -37.52 -12.47 -4.26
C SER A 843 -38.23 -13.51 -3.39
N PHE A 844 -39.33 -13.13 -2.75
CA PHE A 844 -40.12 -14.00 -1.87
C PHE A 844 -41.43 -14.43 -2.53
N VAL A 845 -41.71 -15.73 -2.50
CA VAL A 845 -43.01 -16.32 -2.85
C VAL A 845 -43.81 -16.53 -1.57
N SER A 846 -45.06 -16.07 -1.57
CA SER A 846 -45.99 -16.10 -0.43
C SER A 846 -46.54 -17.51 -0.16
N HIS A 847 -46.44 -17.98 1.09
CA HIS A 847 -47.51 -18.73 1.76
C HIS A 847 -47.45 -18.59 3.28
N SER A 848 -48.62 -18.56 3.90
CA SER A 848 -48.91 -18.15 5.27
C SER A 848 -48.33 -19.07 6.35
N LYS A 849 -47.41 -18.53 7.16
CA LYS A 849 -47.10 -18.86 8.56
C LYS A 849 -46.07 -17.84 9.07
N ALA A 850 -46.19 -17.37 10.32
CA ALA A 850 -45.18 -16.52 10.92
C ALA A 850 -43.88 -17.32 11.04
N ASN A 851 -42.82 -16.88 10.36
CA ASN A 851 -41.51 -17.52 10.42
C ASN A 851 -40.64 -16.71 11.38
N VAL A 852 -40.13 -17.38 12.42
CA VAL A 852 -39.06 -16.86 13.27
C VAL A 852 -37.76 -17.17 12.54
N PHE A 853 -36.95 -16.15 12.29
CA PHE A 853 -35.62 -16.31 11.69
C PHE A 853 -34.57 -16.01 12.76
N SER A 854 -33.79 -17.01 13.12
CA SER A 854 -32.60 -16.84 13.95
C SER A 854 -31.38 -16.73 13.03
N PHE A 855 -30.63 -15.64 13.17
CA PHE A 855 -29.33 -15.51 12.50
C PHE A 855 -28.23 -15.55 13.58
N PRO A 856 -27.28 -16.47 13.51
CA PRO A 856 -26.06 -16.37 14.31
C PRO A 856 -25.26 -15.18 13.79
N LEU A 857 -25.18 -14.10 14.56
CA LEU A 857 -24.24 -13.01 14.29
C LEU A 857 -22.96 -13.36 15.04
N GLN A 858 -21.93 -13.83 14.33
CA GLN A 858 -20.60 -13.99 14.90
C GLN A 858 -20.05 -12.59 15.16
N GLN A 859 -19.72 -12.25 16.41
CA GLN A 859 -19.12 -10.97 16.74
C GLN A 859 -17.69 -10.98 16.19
N THR A 860 -17.39 -10.19 15.16
CA THR A 860 -16.04 -10.15 14.57
C THR A 860 -15.24 -9.00 15.14
N ARG A 861 -14.11 -9.30 15.81
CA ARG A 861 -13.11 -8.29 16.20
C ARG A 861 -12.14 -8.05 15.05
N SER A 862 -12.53 -7.21 14.10
CA SER A 862 -11.77 -6.93 12.88
C SER A 862 -11.62 -5.45 12.60
N HIS A 863 -10.43 -5.01 12.21
CA HIS A 863 -10.12 -3.65 11.82
C HIS A 863 -9.62 -3.60 10.38
N LYS A 864 -10.02 -2.59 9.61
CA LYS A 864 -9.61 -2.44 8.20
C LYS A 864 -8.62 -1.30 8.06
N LEU A 865 -7.42 -1.64 7.61
CA LEU A 865 -6.40 -0.68 7.24
C LEU A 865 -6.60 -0.24 5.80
N THR A 866 -6.47 1.05 5.52
CA THR A 866 -6.59 1.63 4.19
C THR A 866 -5.29 2.35 3.81
N PHE A 867 -5.02 2.51 2.51
CA PHE A 867 -3.90 3.28 1.98
C PHE A 867 -2.51 2.78 2.42
N ILE A 868 -2.22 1.49 2.22
CA ILE A 868 -0.91 0.94 2.59
C ILE A 868 0.08 1.02 1.44
N VAL A 869 1.26 1.60 1.75
CA VAL A 869 2.39 1.71 0.85
C VAL A 869 3.13 0.37 0.78
N PRO A 870 3.47 -0.12 -0.42
CA PRO A 870 4.35 -1.28 -0.57
C PRO A 870 5.72 -1.10 0.10
N ASN A 871 6.32 -2.20 0.55
CA ASN A 871 7.54 -2.31 1.36
C ASN A 871 7.45 -1.61 2.73
N ALA A 872 6.23 -1.38 3.22
CA ALA A 872 6.01 -0.94 4.60
C ALA A 872 5.88 -2.13 5.56
N GLN A 873 6.43 -1.97 6.75
CA GLN A 873 6.09 -2.76 7.92
C GLN A 873 4.93 -2.07 8.64
N VAL A 874 3.78 -2.71 8.72
CA VAL A 874 2.59 -2.20 9.37
C VAL A 874 2.36 -2.91 10.69
N VAL A 875 2.29 -2.14 11.76
CA VAL A 875 2.03 -2.63 13.12
C VAL A 875 0.66 -2.16 13.57
N VAL A 876 -0.20 -3.11 13.93
CA VAL A 876 -1.53 -2.85 14.48
C VAL A 876 -1.53 -3.13 15.97
N ILE A 877 -2.12 -2.23 16.74
CA ILE A 877 -2.24 -2.30 18.20
C ILE A 877 -3.73 -2.48 18.52
N PRO A 878 -4.21 -3.72 18.75
CA PRO A 878 -5.62 -4.00 19.03
C PRO A 878 -5.98 -3.75 20.50
N TYR A 879 -5.68 -2.54 21.00
CA TYR A 879 -6.02 -2.15 22.37
C TYR A 879 -7.48 -1.72 22.47
N GLU A 880 -8.11 -2.01 23.62
CA GLU A 880 -9.57 -2.12 23.72
C GLU A 880 -10.09 -3.13 22.69
N TYR A 881 -9.49 -4.34 22.68
CA TYR A 881 -9.71 -5.40 21.68
C TYR A 881 -11.19 -5.72 21.39
N ASN A 882 -12.11 -5.41 22.30
CA ASN A 882 -13.56 -5.51 22.12
C ASN A 882 -14.18 -4.45 21.17
N ILE A 883 -13.48 -3.36 20.87
CA ILE A 883 -13.95 -2.23 20.05
C ILE A 883 -12.96 -2.04 18.89
N PRO A 884 -13.11 -2.75 17.76
CA PRO A 884 -12.14 -2.70 16.66
C PRO A 884 -11.90 -1.33 16.04
N ASP A 885 -12.87 -0.40 16.17
CA ASP A 885 -12.75 0.96 15.62
C ASP A 885 -11.71 1.83 16.36
N THR A 886 -11.30 1.46 17.58
CA THR A 886 -10.30 2.20 18.36
C THR A 886 -8.87 1.72 18.12
N TRP A 887 -8.69 0.64 17.35
CA TRP A 887 -7.38 0.05 17.10
C TRP A 887 -6.47 1.03 16.34
N GLN A 888 -5.21 1.08 16.75
CA GLN A 888 -4.23 1.97 16.15
C GLN A 888 -3.38 1.22 15.14
N ALA A 889 -3.08 1.86 14.01
CA ALA A 889 -2.17 1.34 13.01
C ALA A 889 -1.00 2.29 12.81
N LYS A 890 0.22 1.73 12.77
CA LYS A 890 1.46 2.46 12.54
C LYS A 890 2.18 1.83 11.35
N SER A 891 2.51 2.62 10.34
CA SER A 891 3.33 2.18 9.21
C SER A 891 4.78 2.65 9.38
N PHE A 892 5.72 1.75 9.14
CA PHE A 892 7.15 2.02 9.16
C PHE A 892 7.72 1.67 7.77
N LEU A 893 8.45 2.61 7.17
CA LEU A 893 9.13 2.37 5.90
C LEU A 893 10.51 1.79 6.20
N GLN A 894 10.85 0.66 5.58
CA GLN A 894 12.21 0.15 5.62
C GLN A 894 13.15 1.19 5.02
N PRO A 895 14.14 1.68 5.77
CA PRO A 895 15.03 2.69 5.25
C PRO A 895 16.06 2.05 4.32
N LEU A 896 16.31 2.67 3.16
CA LEU A 896 17.28 2.27 2.13
C LEU A 896 18.77 2.34 2.58
N TYR A 897 19.08 2.03 3.84
CA TYR A 897 20.37 2.31 4.49
C TYR A 897 21.53 1.36 4.12
N ASP A 898 21.31 0.29 3.35
CA ASP A 898 22.40 -0.60 2.97
C ASP A 898 23.30 0.04 1.88
N MET A 899 24.45 0.58 2.30
CA MET A 899 25.67 0.90 1.53
C MET A 899 25.57 1.77 0.26
N LYS A 900 24.38 2.14 -0.20
CA LYS A 900 24.20 2.86 -1.47
C LYS A 900 24.57 4.34 -1.36
N VAL A 901 24.41 4.96 -0.19
CA VAL A 901 24.69 6.41 -0.02
C VAL A 901 26.18 6.72 -0.17
N ILE A 902 27.07 5.90 0.39
CA ILE A 902 28.52 6.11 0.26
C ILE A 902 28.97 5.83 -1.17
N ILE A 903 28.42 4.82 -1.84
CA ILE A 903 28.72 4.51 -3.24
C ILE A 903 28.20 5.63 -4.15
N ILE A 904 27.01 6.19 -3.89
CA ILE A 904 26.48 7.36 -4.58
C ILE A 904 27.40 8.58 -4.37
N ALA A 905 27.89 8.81 -3.15
CA ALA A 905 28.85 9.88 -2.89
C ALA A 905 30.19 9.67 -3.62
N ILE A 906 30.72 8.45 -3.65
CA ILE A 906 31.97 8.12 -4.36
C ILE A 906 31.80 8.28 -5.87
N THR A 907 30.68 7.81 -6.43
CA THR A 907 30.39 7.96 -7.87
C THR A 907 30.16 9.42 -8.26
N LEU A 908 29.50 10.21 -7.41
CA LEU A 908 29.39 11.66 -7.57
C LEU A 908 30.77 12.34 -7.55
N LEU A 909 31.64 11.96 -6.60
CA LEU A 909 32.97 12.55 -6.47
C LEU A 909 33.86 12.18 -7.67
N ALA A 910 33.80 10.92 -8.13
CA ALA A 910 34.51 10.46 -9.31
C ALA A 910 34.04 11.18 -10.59
N THR A 911 32.73 11.36 -10.75
CA THR A 911 32.18 12.11 -11.90
C THR A 911 32.59 13.58 -11.87
N CYS A 912 32.60 14.22 -10.70
CA CYS A 912 33.14 15.58 -10.54
C CYS A 912 34.62 15.70 -10.95
N VAL A 913 35.47 14.74 -10.54
CA VAL A 913 36.90 14.74 -10.92
C VAL A 913 37.08 14.57 -12.42
N ILE A 914 36.30 13.68 -13.05
CA ILE A 914 36.33 13.49 -14.51
C ILE A 914 35.92 14.77 -15.23
N LEU A 915 34.86 15.45 -14.77
CA LEU A 915 34.43 16.72 -15.35
C LEU A 915 35.51 17.80 -15.25
N LEU A 916 36.22 17.90 -14.12
CA LEU A 916 37.33 18.85 -13.96
C LEU A 916 38.48 18.57 -14.93
N ILE A 917 38.81 17.29 -15.17
CA ILE A 917 39.83 16.91 -16.16
C ILE A 917 39.39 17.32 -17.57
N VAL A 918 38.13 17.06 -17.93
CA VAL A 918 37.58 17.43 -19.24
C VAL A 918 37.61 18.95 -19.44
N ILE A 919 37.18 19.72 -18.44
CA ILE A 919 37.22 21.18 -18.47
C ILE A 919 38.66 21.68 -18.65
N GLY A 920 39.62 21.12 -17.88
CA GLY A 920 41.03 21.49 -17.99
C GLY A 920 41.63 21.20 -19.38
N VAL A 921 41.26 20.07 -20.00
CA VAL A 921 41.70 19.72 -21.37
C VAL A 921 41.11 20.69 -22.39
N LEU A 922 39.81 21.01 -22.29
CA LEU A 922 39.16 21.95 -23.21
C LEU A 922 39.78 23.35 -23.12
N GLN A 923 40.05 23.82 -21.90
CA GLN A 923 40.68 25.12 -21.68
C GLN A 923 42.12 25.18 -22.20
N TYR A 924 42.86 24.07 -22.08
CA TYR A 924 44.20 23.96 -22.69
C TYR A 924 44.15 24.00 -24.22
N LEU A 925 43.16 23.33 -24.84
CA LEU A 925 42.99 23.33 -26.30
C LEU A 925 42.59 24.72 -26.83
N GLU A 926 41.75 25.44 -26.09
CA GLU A 926 41.34 26.81 -26.40
C GLU A 926 42.53 27.77 -26.37
N ILE A 927 43.34 27.75 -25.29
CA ILE A 927 44.55 28.57 -25.19
C ILE A 927 45.52 28.31 -26.35
N ARG A 928 45.63 27.05 -26.79
CA ARG A 928 46.48 26.68 -27.92
C ARG A 928 45.92 27.17 -29.27
N ALA A 929 44.60 27.24 -29.42
CA ALA A 929 43.96 27.78 -30.61
C ALA A 929 44.17 29.30 -30.72
N ASP A 930 44.00 30.03 -29.62
CA ASP A 930 44.26 31.47 -29.52
C ASP A 930 45.71 31.82 -29.86
N GLN A 931 46.67 31.02 -29.38
CA GLN A 931 48.08 31.22 -29.72
C GLN A 931 48.35 31.07 -31.22
N LYS A 932 47.64 30.17 -31.92
CA LYS A 932 47.77 30.02 -33.38
C LYS A 932 47.15 31.19 -34.15
N GLU A 933 46.00 31.71 -33.72
CA GLU A 933 45.38 32.87 -34.36
C GLU A 933 46.25 34.13 -34.23
N ARG A 934 46.85 34.36 -33.06
CA ARG A 934 47.80 35.47 -32.86
C ARG A 934 49.03 35.37 -33.77
N MET A 935 49.55 34.16 -34.01
CA MET A 935 50.64 33.96 -34.96
C MET A 935 50.21 34.25 -36.40
N GLN A 936 48.96 33.95 -36.79
CA GLN A 936 48.43 34.22 -38.13
C GLN A 936 48.13 35.71 -38.36
N GLU A 937 47.63 36.43 -37.36
CA GLU A 937 47.45 37.88 -37.44
C GLU A 937 48.78 38.63 -37.56
N SER A 938 49.82 38.16 -36.88
CA SER A 938 51.17 38.76 -36.97
C SER A 938 51.82 38.63 -38.37
N GLN A 939 51.26 37.80 -39.26
CA GLN A 939 51.74 37.62 -40.63
C GLN A 939 50.93 38.40 -41.69
N ARG A 940 49.87 39.13 -41.31
CA ARG A 940 49.14 40.02 -42.23
C ARG A 940 49.85 41.39 -42.32
N PHE A 941 50.74 41.53 -43.29
CA PHE A 941 51.29 42.82 -43.71
C PHE A 941 50.19 43.72 -44.32
N HIS A 942 50.04 44.93 -43.79
CA HIS A 942 49.16 45.97 -44.35
C HIS A 942 49.83 46.67 -45.55
N PHE A 943 49.14 46.70 -46.69
CA PHE A 943 49.56 47.34 -47.94
C PHE A 943 48.82 48.68 -48.21
N ASP A 944 48.51 49.47 -47.18
CA ASP A 944 47.94 50.82 -47.33
C ASP A 944 48.98 51.94 -47.13
N ALA A 945 50.25 51.63 -47.37
CA ALA A 945 51.31 52.63 -47.52
C ALA A 945 52.22 52.25 -48.70
N MET A 946 51.67 52.30 -49.92
CA MET A 946 52.40 52.53 -51.16
C MET A 946 51.48 53.06 -52.25
#